data_AF-A0A0E2NNN1-F1
#
_entry.id   AF-A0A0E2NNN1-F1
#
_cell.length_a   1.000
_cell.length_b   1.000
_cell.length_c   1.000
_cell.angle_alpha   90.00
_cell.angle_beta   90.00
_cell.angle_gamma   90.00
#
_symmetry.space_group_name_H-M   'P 1'
#
loop_
_entity.id
_entity.type
_entity.pdbx_description
1 polymer ?
#
loop_
_entity_poly.entity_id
_entity_poly.type
_entity_poly.pdbx_seq_one_letter_code
_entity_poly.pdbx_strand_id
1 'polypeptide(L)'
;MAGPGDNTRNKSKTGSEADSFKRAVTVCMRAIAGDKELEVGFAKDRPALAGSRARLPELPKKASKTDIAITRGLGDSMALKRACHDQRIHTKLAPEGKLARSIYDAVEQARVEAIGSRAMQGVADNIGSMLEDKYAKANLVDVKDKADAPIEEALALMVREKLTGRPIPKSGERLVELWRPWVEEKAKADLDGLSAKLGDQQAFARVVREMLASMEMAEELGDDQETEDSEDNDENQPQGEEQSEEGGEEDSGSEQSQSEDAEASADDEQSSETEASDATADDLSDDDDADAETPGEARRNDNPFANLPKEIDYKVFTTAFDETVGAEELCEEEELDRLRAFLDKQLANLSGVVGRLANRLQRRLMAQQNRSWDFDLEEGYLDPARLVRVVIDPMQPLSFKQERDTKFRDTVVTLVLDNSGSMRGRPITVAATCADILARTLERCGVSVEILGFTTRAWKGGQAREKWLKDGKPPNPGRLNDLRHIIYKSADHPWRRARRNLGLMMREGLLKENIDGEALLWAHNRLIARPEQRKILMMISDGAPVDDSTLSVNPGNYLERHLRAVIELIETRSPVELLAIGIGHDVTRYYRRAVTIVDAEELAGAMTEQLASLFAEENVRDTRRGGYRRAG
;
A
#
# COMPACT_ATOMS: atom_id res chain seq x y z
N MET A 1 0.39 30.93 34.79
CA MET A 1 1.01 29.82 34.03
C MET A 1 0.34 28.54 34.49
N ALA A 2 -0.35 27.84 33.59
CA ALA A 2 -0.96 26.54 33.89
C ALA A 2 0.04 25.43 33.50
N GLY A 3 0.26 24.46 34.39
CA GLY A 3 1.23 23.38 34.23
C GLY A 3 0.66 22.14 33.52
N PRO A 4 1.52 21.14 33.22
CA PRO A 4 1.11 19.91 32.52
C PRO A 4 0.15 19.08 33.37
N GLY A 5 -1.02 18.75 32.83
CA GLY A 5 -2.08 18.00 33.52
C GLY A 5 -3.40 18.78 33.70
N ASP A 6 -3.45 20.03 33.27
CA ASP A 6 -4.66 20.86 33.42
C ASP A 6 -5.71 20.52 32.35
N ASN A 7 -6.67 19.65 32.71
CA ASN A 7 -7.78 19.19 31.86
C ASN A 7 -8.89 20.25 31.66
N THR A 8 -8.52 21.52 31.64
CA THR A 8 -9.44 22.66 31.51
C THR A 8 -9.34 23.34 30.14
N ARG A 9 -9.33 22.56 29.05
CA ARG A 9 -9.64 23.09 27.71
C ARG A 9 -11.12 22.92 27.37
N ASN A 10 -11.81 24.06 27.32
CA ASN A 10 -13.17 24.34 26.84
C ASN A 10 -14.26 23.33 27.23
N LYS A 11 -15.00 23.65 28.30
CA LYS A 11 -16.39 23.18 28.45
C LYS A 11 -17.23 23.79 27.31
N SER A 12 -17.37 23.04 26.22
CA SER A 12 -18.58 23.13 25.40
C SER A 12 -19.76 22.74 26.30
N LYS A 13 -20.66 23.69 26.57
CA LYS A 13 -21.90 23.47 27.35
C LYS A 13 -22.98 22.71 26.53
N THR A 14 -22.60 22.04 25.44
CA THR A 14 -23.52 21.41 24.47
C THR A 14 -23.02 20.04 23.98
N GLY A 15 -22.53 19.18 24.89
CA GLY A 15 -22.26 17.77 24.57
C GLY A 15 -23.46 16.89 24.88
N SER A 16 -23.83 15.99 23.97
CA SER A 16 -24.85 14.96 24.26
C SER A 16 -24.34 13.98 25.33
N GLU A 17 -25.24 13.26 26.02
CA GLU A 17 -24.85 12.21 26.98
C GLU A 17 -23.92 11.17 26.34
N ALA A 18 -24.12 10.88 25.05
CA ALA A 18 -23.27 9.99 24.27
C ALA A 18 -21.83 10.54 24.11
N ASP A 19 -21.65 11.85 23.91
CA ASP A 19 -20.32 12.46 23.79
C ASP A 19 -19.55 12.40 25.11
N SER A 20 -20.27 12.58 26.23
CA SER A 20 -19.70 12.43 27.57
C SER A 20 -19.24 11.00 27.83
N PHE A 21 -20.05 10.01 27.43
CA PHE A 21 -19.67 8.61 27.49
C PHE A 21 -18.45 8.30 26.62
N LYS A 22 -18.45 8.70 25.34
CA LYS A 22 -17.33 8.49 24.40
C LYS A 22 -16.02 9.06 24.95
N ARG A 23 -16.07 10.28 25.52
CA ARG A 23 -14.91 10.90 26.18
C ARG A 23 -14.45 10.10 27.40
N ALA A 24 -15.37 9.65 28.25
CA ALA A 24 -15.02 8.86 29.44
C ALA A 24 -14.43 7.49 29.07
N VAL A 25 -14.89 6.86 27.98
CA VAL A 25 -14.33 5.61 27.46
C VAL A 25 -12.91 5.83 26.98
N THR A 26 -12.70 6.88 26.18
CA THR A 26 -11.39 7.24 25.63
C THR A 26 -10.33 7.42 26.73
N VAL A 27 -10.66 8.19 27.76
CA VAL A 27 -9.74 8.43 28.89
C VAL A 27 -9.44 7.15 29.67
N CYS A 28 -10.45 6.30 29.88
CA CYS A 28 -10.29 5.01 30.55
C CYS A 28 -9.38 4.07 29.76
N MET A 29 -9.57 3.97 28.44
CA MET A 29 -8.73 3.13 27.58
C MET A 29 -7.27 3.57 27.62
N ARG A 30 -7.00 4.88 27.55
CA ARG A 30 -5.63 5.42 27.70
C ARG A 30 -5.00 5.05 29.04
N ALA A 31 -5.78 5.15 30.11
CA ALA A 31 -5.30 4.81 31.46
C ALA A 31 -5.00 3.32 31.61
N ILE A 32 -5.90 2.44 31.14
CA ILE A 32 -5.70 0.97 31.21
C ILE A 32 -4.55 0.55 30.29
N ALA A 33 -4.44 1.12 29.09
CA ALA A 33 -3.40 0.79 28.12
C ALA A 33 -2.00 1.30 28.54
N GLY A 34 -1.92 2.24 29.47
CA GLY A 34 -0.67 2.93 29.81
C GLY A 34 -0.15 3.86 28.69
N ASP A 35 -0.97 4.14 27.66
CA ASP A 35 -0.59 4.87 26.45
C ASP A 35 -1.40 6.16 26.35
N LYS A 36 -0.73 7.31 26.58
CA LYS A 36 -1.34 8.64 26.57
C LYS A 36 -1.76 9.09 25.16
N GLU A 37 -1.06 8.59 24.15
CA GLU A 37 -1.24 8.94 22.74
C GLU A 37 -2.23 8.01 22.04
N LEU A 38 -2.78 7.00 22.74
CA LEU A 38 -3.80 6.10 22.19
C LEU A 38 -5.01 6.90 21.69
N GLU A 39 -5.25 6.87 20.39
CA GLU A 39 -6.40 7.50 19.74
C GLU A 39 -7.59 6.54 19.75
N VAL A 40 -8.73 7.00 20.26
CA VAL A 40 -9.97 6.20 20.31
C VAL A 40 -11.03 6.82 19.41
N GLY A 41 -11.40 6.10 18.36
CA GLY A 41 -12.47 6.45 17.43
C GLY A 41 -13.75 5.65 17.69
N PHE A 42 -14.90 6.24 17.37
CA PHE A 42 -16.21 5.55 17.41
C PHE A 42 -16.80 5.54 15.99
N ALA A 43 -17.07 4.36 15.45
CA ALA A 43 -17.57 4.19 14.08
C ALA A 43 -18.56 3.02 14.00
N LYS A 44 -19.32 2.92 12.91
CA LYS A 44 -20.24 1.79 12.67
C LYS A 44 -19.54 0.52 12.18
N ASP A 45 -18.27 0.63 11.82
CA ASP A 45 -17.46 -0.48 11.34
C ASP A 45 -17.06 -1.46 12.45
N ARG A 46 -16.45 -2.58 12.06
CA ARG A 46 -15.98 -3.60 13.01
C ARG A 46 -14.97 -3.00 14.01
N PRO A 47 -15.09 -3.34 15.30
CA PRO A 47 -14.11 -2.94 16.31
C PRO A 47 -12.71 -3.44 15.93
N ALA A 48 -11.69 -2.60 16.08
CA ALA A 48 -10.32 -2.96 15.72
C ALA A 48 -9.30 -2.17 16.55
N LEU A 49 -8.13 -2.78 16.76
CA LEU A 49 -6.96 -2.14 17.37
C LEU A 49 -5.79 -2.26 16.40
N ALA A 50 -5.22 -1.14 15.97
CA ALA A 50 -4.08 -1.08 15.05
C ALA A 50 -3.09 -0.01 15.52
N GLY A 51 -1.87 -0.42 15.88
CA GLY A 51 -0.85 0.48 16.42
C GLY A 51 -1.37 1.25 17.64
N SER A 52 -1.31 2.58 17.60
CA SER A 52 -1.83 3.50 18.62
C SER A 52 -3.28 3.94 18.37
N ARG A 53 -4.04 3.26 17.50
CA ARG A 53 -5.44 3.58 17.19
C ARG A 53 -6.38 2.44 17.57
N ALA A 54 -7.36 2.75 18.40
CA ALA A 54 -8.46 1.85 18.75
C ALA A 54 -9.79 2.37 18.18
N ARG A 55 -10.58 1.49 17.59
CA ARG A 55 -11.90 1.79 17.03
C ARG A 55 -12.97 0.99 17.75
N LEU A 56 -13.91 1.69 18.36
CA LEU A 56 -15.08 1.14 19.04
C LEU A 56 -16.37 1.34 18.24
N PRO A 57 -17.39 0.50 18.46
CA PRO A 57 -18.67 0.65 17.79
C PRO A 57 -19.38 1.92 18.26
N GLU A 58 -20.09 2.58 17.35
CA GLU A 58 -20.94 3.71 17.69
C GLU A 58 -22.20 3.24 18.43
N LEU A 59 -22.52 3.89 19.55
CA LEU A 59 -23.74 3.63 20.30
C LEU A 59 -24.99 4.07 19.52
N PRO A 60 -26.10 3.31 19.58
CA PRO A 60 -27.36 3.73 19.01
C PRO A 60 -27.89 4.99 19.72
N LYS A 61 -28.76 5.76 19.04
CA LYS A 61 -29.33 7.02 19.59
C LYS A 61 -30.00 6.86 20.96
N LYS A 62 -30.53 5.67 21.25
CA LYS A 62 -31.04 5.28 22.57
C LYS A 62 -30.25 4.04 23.02
N ALA A 63 -29.09 4.27 23.60
CA ALA A 63 -28.25 3.20 24.12
C ALA A 63 -28.89 2.52 25.34
N SER A 64 -29.00 1.20 25.30
CA SER A 64 -29.34 0.41 26.47
C SER A 64 -28.14 0.28 27.42
N LYS A 65 -28.39 -0.17 28.65
CA LYS A 65 -27.30 -0.50 29.60
C LYS A 65 -26.37 -1.58 29.03
N THR A 66 -26.94 -2.53 28.28
CA THR A 66 -26.19 -3.61 27.63
C THR A 66 -25.28 -3.06 26.53
N ASP A 67 -25.77 -2.16 25.68
CA ASP A 67 -24.95 -1.54 24.62
C ASP A 67 -23.74 -0.80 25.20
N ILE A 68 -23.95 -0.10 26.31
CA ILE A 68 -22.90 0.61 27.05
C ILE A 68 -21.87 -0.38 27.61
N ALA A 69 -22.31 -1.46 28.25
CA ALA A 69 -21.44 -2.47 28.83
C ALA A 69 -20.63 -3.21 27.77
N ILE A 70 -21.24 -3.56 26.63
CA ILE A 70 -20.55 -4.20 25.48
C ILE A 70 -19.48 -3.26 24.91
N THR A 71 -19.84 -2.00 24.65
CA THR A 71 -18.90 -1.01 24.11
C THR A 71 -17.73 -0.78 25.06
N ARG A 72 -18.01 -0.77 26.38
CA ARG A 72 -16.97 -0.74 27.41
C ARG A 72 -16.10 -1.98 27.41
N GLY A 73 -16.70 -3.17 27.32
CA GLY A 73 -15.96 -4.44 27.32
C GLY A 73 -14.99 -4.54 26.13
N LEU A 74 -15.42 -4.09 24.94
CA LEU A 74 -14.56 -3.99 23.77
C LEU A 74 -13.39 -3.04 24.00
N GLY A 75 -13.65 -1.88 24.61
CA GLY A 75 -12.61 -0.91 24.95
C GLY A 75 -11.62 -1.44 25.98
N ASP A 76 -12.12 -2.07 27.03
CA ASP A 76 -11.29 -2.64 28.09
C ASP A 76 -10.44 -3.80 27.56
N SER A 77 -11.01 -4.69 26.74
CA SER A 77 -10.28 -5.79 26.08
C SER A 77 -9.14 -5.28 25.18
N MET A 78 -9.40 -4.27 24.34
CA MET A 78 -8.36 -3.66 23.49
C MET A 78 -7.27 -2.95 24.30
N ALA A 79 -7.67 -2.22 25.34
CA ALA A 79 -6.72 -1.51 26.20
C ALA A 79 -5.83 -2.49 26.98
N LEU A 80 -6.39 -3.58 27.50
CA LEU A 80 -5.62 -4.65 28.12
C LEU A 80 -4.68 -5.31 27.14
N LYS A 81 -5.13 -5.59 25.90
CA LYS A 81 -4.25 -6.11 24.84
C LYS A 81 -3.04 -5.20 24.66
N ARG A 82 -3.25 -3.90 24.55
CA ARG A 82 -2.14 -2.94 24.43
C ARG A 82 -1.19 -2.96 25.65
N ALA A 83 -1.72 -3.11 26.87
CA ALA A 83 -0.94 -3.05 28.10
C ALA A 83 -0.17 -4.34 28.44
N CYS A 84 -0.76 -5.51 28.14
CA CYS A 84 -0.31 -6.79 28.68
C CYS A 84 0.19 -7.76 27.61
N HIS A 85 0.19 -7.36 26.33
CA HIS A 85 0.62 -8.19 25.20
C HIS A 85 1.87 -7.61 24.51
N ASP A 86 2.91 -8.41 24.43
CA ASP A 86 4.08 -8.19 23.61
C ASP A 86 3.92 -8.93 22.27
N GLN A 87 3.82 -8.15 21.20
CA GLN A 87 3.65 -8.66 19.83
C GLN A 87 4.86 -9.46 19.34
N ARG A 88 6.08 -9.13 19.79
CA ARG A 88 7.31 -9.80 19.36
C ARG A 88 7.38 -11.21 19.94
N ILE A 89 7.10 -11.35 21.25
CA ILE A 89 7.05 -12.66 21.92
C ILE A 89 5.97 -13.54 21.29
N HIS A 90 4.78 -12.97 21.08
CA HIS A 90 3.66 -13.68 20.46
C HIS A 90 4.01 -14.21 19.06
N THR A 91 4.60 -13.36 18.22
CA THR A 91 4.95 -13.74 16.84
C THR A 91 6.06 -14.80 16.82
N LYS A 92 7.04 -14.71 17.72
CA LYS A 92 8.15 -15.67 17.82
C LYS A 92 7.69 -17.07 18.29
N LEU A 93 6.68 -17.14 19.15
CA LEU A 93 6.21 -18.40 19.74
C LEU A 93 4.96 -18.97 19.05
N ALA A 94 4.37 -18.24 18.10
CA ALA A 94 3.20 -18.69 17.37
C ALA A 94 3.46 -20.02 16.63
N PRO A 95 2.56 -21.01 16.73
CA PRO A 95 2.68 -22.25 15.97
C PRO A 95 2.40 -22.02 14.47
N GLU A 96 2.92 -22.92 13.62
CA GLU A 96 2.78 -22.82 12.16
C GLU A 96 1.39 -23.23 11.66
N GLY A 97 0.83 -24.30 12.24
CA GLY A 97 -0.46 -24.84 11.83
C GLY A 97 -1.61 -23.85 12.02
N LYS A 98 -2.47 -23.70 11.01
CA LYS A 98 -3.53 -22.67 10.97
C LYS A 98 -4.49 -22.77 12.15
N LEU A 99 -4.89 -23.99 12.52
CA LEU A 99 -5.79 -24.25 13.65
C LEU A 99 -5.06 -24.04 14.99
N ALA A 100 -3.84 -24.54 15.13
CA ALA A 100 -3.02 -24.32 16.31
C ALA A 100 -2.80 -22.83 16.57
N ARG A 101 -2.61 -22.04 15.51
CA ARG A 101 -2.42 -20.59 15.58
C ARG A 101 -3.70 -19.86 15.98
N SER A 102 -4.87 -20.24 15.45
CA SER A 102 -6.13 -19.61 15.87
C SER A 102 -6.44 -19.87 17.35
N ILE A 103 -6.13 -21.08 17.84
CA ILE A 103 -6.25 -21.42 19.26
C ILE A 103 -5.26 -20.61 20.09
N TYR A 104 -3.99 -20.55 19.68
CA TYR A 104 -2.94 -19.77 20.35
C TYR A 104 -3.34 -18.29 20.50
N ASP A 105 -3.81 -17.67 19.42
CA ASP A 105 -4.26 -16.28 19.40
C ASP A 105 -5.48 -16.06 20.32
N ALA A 106 -6.44 -16.98 20.31
CA ALA A 106 -7.66 -16.89 21.13
C ALA A 106 -7.37 -17.06 22.64
N VAL A 107 -6.47 -17.99 22.97
CA VAL A 107 -6.03 -18.24 24.36
C VAL A 107 -5.19 -17.09 24.89
N GLU A 108 -4.33 -16.48 24.06
CA GLU A 108 -3.59 -15.27 24.43
C GLU A 108 -4.54 -14.08 24.69
N GLN A 109 -5.58 -13.92 23.87
CA GLN A 109 -6.60 -12.91 24.12
C GLN A 109 -7.30 -13.15 25.47
N ALA A 110 -7.65 -14.40 25.79
CA ALA A 110 -8.23 -14.77 27.08
C ALA A 110 -7.28 -14.51 28.26
N ARG A 111 -5.97 -14.73 28.09
CA ARG A 111 -4.94 -14.42 29.10
C ARG A 111 -4.95 -12.94 29.46
N VAL A 112 -4.89 -12.07 28.45
CA VAL A 112 -4.82 -10.63 28.65
C VAL A 112 -6.10 -10.09 29.30
N GLU A 113 -7.26 -10.57 28.85
CA GLU A 113 -8.54 -10.24 29.47
C GLU A 113 -8.64 -10.75 30.92
N ALA A 114 -8.05 -11.90 31.23
CA ALA A 114 -8.03 -12.46 32.58
C ALA A 114 -7.16 -11.65 33.55
N ILE A 115 -6.01 -11.11 33.09
CA ILE A 115 -5.18 -10.21 33.89
C ILE A 115 -6.00 -9.00 34.35
N GLY A 116 -6.65 -8.32 33.41
CA GLY A 116 -7.50 -7.17 33.73
C GLY A 116 -8.70 -7.54 34.57
N SER A 117 -9.34 -8.67 34.29
CA SER A 117 -10.53 -9.13 35.03
C SER A 117 -10.22 -9.48 36.49
N ARG A 118 -9.04 -10.01 36.79
CA ARG A 118 -8.60 -10.28 38.17
C ARG A 118 -8.27 -9.01 38.94
N ALA A 119 -7.75 -7.99 38.25
CA ALA A 119 -7.37 -6.72 38.87
C ALA A 119 -8.57 -5.78 39.08
N MET A 120 -9.54 -5.79 38.15
CA MET A 120 -10.62 -4.80 38.09
C MET A 120 -11.97 -5.47 37.86
N GLN A 121 -12.78 -5.52 38.93
CA GLN A 121 -14.11 -6.14 38.90
C GLN A 121 -15.03 -5.54 37.81
N GLY A 122 -15.02 -4.21 37.62
CA GLY A 122 -15.84 -3.56 36.60
C GLY A 122 -15.43 -3.93 35.17
N VAL A 123 -14.13 -4.07 34.91
CA VAL A 123 -13.61 -4.54 33.62
C VAL A 123 -14.05 -5.97 33.36
N ALA A 124 -14.01 -6.81 34.39
CA ALA A 124 -14.46 -8.20 34.29
C ALA A 124 -15.96 -8.29 33.94
N ASP A 125 -16.81 -7.40 34.48
CA ASP A 125 -18.25 -7.35 34.18
C ASP A 125 -18.52 -6.85 32.75
N ASN A 126 -17.76 -5.85 32.30
CA ASN A 126 -17.83 -5.32 30.93
C ASN A 126 -17.40 -6.37 29.90
N ILE A 127 -16.26 -7.04 30.12
CA ILE A 127 -15.78 -8.14 29.27
C ILE A 127 -16.78 -9.30 29.26
N GLY A 128 -17.38 -9.63 30.40
CA GLY A 128 -18.46 -10.62 30.48
C GLY A 128 -19.65 -10.28 29.59
N SER A 129 -20.11 -9.02 29.60
CA SER A 129 -21.21 -8.54 28.76
C SER A 129 -20.85 -8.56 27.27
N MET A 130 -19.61 -8.19 26.94
CA MET A 130 -19.08 -8.25 25.57
C MET A 130 -19.04 -9.70 25.04
N LEU A 131 -18.56 -10.65 25.84
CA LEU A 131 -18.48 -12.06 25.44
C LEU A 131 -19.87 -12.66 25.26
N GLU A 132 -20.82 -12.37 26.16
CA GLU A 132 -22.22 -12.81 26.00
C GLU A 132 -22.79 -12.33 24.66
N ASP A 133 -22.61 -11.05 24.30
CA ASP A 133 -23.05 -10.51 23.01
C ASP A 133 -22.32 -11.14 21.81
N LYS A 134 -21.01 -11.37 21.91
CA LYS A 134 -20.20 -12.04 20.86
C LYS A 134 -20.76 -13.42 20.54
N TYR A 135 -20.97 -14.25 21.57
CA TYR A 135 -21.42 -15.64 21.38
C TYR A 135 -22.90 -15.73 21.03
N ALA A 136 -23.74 -14.83 21.54
CA ALA A 136 -25.14 -14.75 21.13
C ALA A 136 -25.29 -14.43 19.64
N LYS A 137 -24.51 -13.48 19.11
CA LYS A 137 -24.54 -13.10 17.67
C LYS A 137 -23.98 -14.16 16.74
N ALA A 138 -23.07 -15.00 17.23
CA ALA A 138 -22.51 -16.10 16.48
C ALA A 138 -23.46 -17.31 16.37
N ASN A 139 -24.67 -17.24 16.97
CA ASN A 139 -25.65 -18.33 17.03
C ASN A 139 -25.09 -19.65 17.59
N LEU A 140 -24.09 -19.56 18.48
CA LEU A 140 -23.42 -20.73 19.06
C LEU A 140 -24.27 -21.47 20.10
N VAL A 141 -25.44 -20.92 20.46
CA VAL A 141 -26.42 -21.52 21.36
C VAL A 141 -27.04 -22.79 20.76
N ASP A 142 -27.18 -22.86 19.43
CA ASP A 142 -27.87 -23.94 18.73
C ASP A 142 -26.92 -25.02 18.18
N VAL A 143 -25.61 -24.94 18.47
CA VAL A 143 -24.62 -25.92 17.99
C VAL A 143 -24.83 -27.27 18.66
N LYS A 144 -25.05 -28.31 17.84
CA LYS A 144 -25.31 -29.68 18.30
C LYS A 144 -24.13 -30.62 18.10
N ASP A 145 -23.35 -30.37 17.05
CA ASP A 145 -22.28 -31.25 16.61
C ASP A 145 -20.90 -30.59 16.75
N LYS A 146 -19.89 -31.39 17.10
CA LYS A 146 -18.50 -30.91 17.24
C LYS A 146 -17.92 -30.33 15.94
N ALA A 147 -18.41 -30.80 14.79
CA ALA A 147 -17.95 -30.33 13.48
C ALA A 147 -18.29 -28.85 13.22
N ASP A 148 -19.38 -28.36 13.80
CA ASP A 148 -19.85 -26.98 13.67
C ASP A 148 -19.48 -26.11 14.88
N ALA A 149 -18.63 -26.64 15.77
CA ALA A 149 -18.27 -26.03 17.05
C ALA A 149 -16.78 -25.60 17.03
N PRO A 150 -16.48 -24.30 16.85
CA PRO A 150 -15.09 -23.82 16.82
C PRO A 150 -14.35 -24.12 18.14
N ILE A 151 -13.33 -24.98 18.06
CA ILE A 151 -12.54 -25.43 19.22
C ILE A 151 -11.75 -24.28 19.86
N GLU A 152 -11.29 -23.33 19.06
CA GLU A 152 -10.53 -22.16 19.50
C GLU A 152 -11.32 -21.27 20.47
N GLU A 153 -12.61 -21.08 20.20
CA GLU A 153 -13.50 -20.30 21.06
C GLU A 153 -13.87 -21.09 22.34
N ALA A 154 -14.05 -22.40 22.21
CA ALA A 154 -14.30 -23.28 23.37
C ALA A 154 -13.11 -23.29 24.34
N LEU A 155 -11.89 -23.43 23.82
CA LEU A 155 -10.69 -23.46 24.64
C LEU A 155 -10.42 -22.09 25.28
N ALA A 156 -10.61 -21.00 24.54
CA ALA A 156 -10.49 -19.65 25.10
C ALA A 156 -11.47 -19.41 26.27
N LEU A 157 -12.72 -19.89 26.16
CA LEU A 157 -13.71 -19.81 27.24
C LEU A 157 -13.33 -20.67 28.45
N MET A 158 -12.83 -21.88 28.25
CA MET A 158 -12.35 -22.77 29.32
C MET A 158 -11.14 -22.15 30.05
N VAL A 159 -10.17 -21.61 29.31
CA VAL A 159 -9.02 -20.91 29.87
C VAL A 159 -9.49 -19.68 30.66
N ARG A 160 -10.39 -18.88 30.11
CA ARG A 160 -10.97 -17.73 30.82
C ARG A 160 -11.63 -18.14 32.14
N GLU A 161 -12.49 -19.16 32.12
CA GLU A 161 -13.16 -19.70 33.32
C GLU A 161 -12.12 -20.09 34.37
N LYS A 162 -11.08 -20.81 33.97
CA LYS A 162 -10.00 -21.24 34.86
C LYS A 162 -9.22 -20.07 35.45
N LEU A 163 -8.80 -19.12 34.62
CA LEU A 163 -7.95 -18.00 35.02
C LEU A 163 -8.69 -16.94 35.85
N THR A 164 -9.99 -16.75 35.62
CA THR A 164 -10.78 -15.70 36.28
C THR A 164 -11.69 -16.23 37.39
N GLY A 165 -11.99 -17.53 37.40
CA GLY A 165 -12.98 -18.14 38.30
C GLY A 165 -14.42 -17.71 38.01
N ARG A 166 -14.66 -16.99 36.91
CA ARG A 166 -16.00 -16.55 36.51
C ARG A 166 -16.69 -17.61 35.64
N PRO A 167 -18.01 -17.78 35.79
CA PRO A 167 -18.74 -18.69 34.93
C PRO A 167 -18.62 -18.29 33.46
N ILE A 168 -18.76 -19.29 32.60
CA ILE A 168 -18.84 -19.13 31.15
C ILE A 168 -20.13 -18.34 30.81
N PRO A 169 -20.11 -17.45 29.81
CA PRO A 169 -21.32 -16.78 29.33
C PRO A 169 -22.38 -17.80 28.89
N LYS A 170 -23.66 -17.54 29.15
CA LYS A 170 -24.76 -18.49 28.88
C LYS A 170 -24.80 -18.88 27.41
N SER A 171 -24.57 -17.92 26.52
CA SER A 171 -24.53 -18.16 25.08
C SER A 171 -23.37 -19.06 24.62
N GLY A 172 -22.34 -19.28 25.45
CA GLY A 172 -21.18 -20.13 25.16
C GLY A 172 -21.12 -21.42 25.98
N GLU A 173 -22.03 -21.65 26.93
CA GLU A 173 -22.05 -22.85 27.79
C GLU A 173 -22.12 -24.13 26.94
N ARG A 174 -23.00 -24.15 25.94
CA ARG A 174 -23.20 -25.32 25.08
C ARG A 174 -21.95 -25.69 24.27
N LEU A 175 -21.25 -24.67 23.75
CA LEU A 175 -20.00 -24.85 23.01
C LEU A 175 -18.94 -25.51 23.90
N VAL A 176 -18.79 -25.02 25.13
CA VAL A 176 -17.82 -25.58 26.07
C VAL A 176 -18.22 -26.97 26.52
N GLU A 177 -19.50 -27.26 26.77
CA GLU A 177 -19.97 -28.60 27.14
C GLU A 177 -19.58 -29.68 26.13
N LEU A 178 -19.60 -29.36 24.83
CA LEU A 178 -19.23 -30.31 23.77
C LEU A 178 -17.74 -30.66 23.81
N TRP A 179 -16.88 -29.67 24.05
CA TRP A 179 -15.41 -29.83 23.99
C TRP A 179 -14.78 -30.19 25.33
N ARG A 180 -15.40 -29.79 26.45
CA ARG A 180 -14.85 -29.96 27.80
C ARG A 180 -14.38 -31.38 28.12
N PRO A 181 -15.14 -32.46 27.85
CA PRO A 181 -14.68 -33.81 28.18
C PRO A 181 -13.37 -34.17 27.47
N TRP A 182 -13.21 -33.77 26.22
CA TRP A 182 -12.03 -34.08 25.42
C TRP A 182 -10.84 -33.20 25.80
N VAL A 183 -11.07 -31.91 26.07
CA VAL A 183 -10.02 -30.99 26.56
C VAL A 183 -9.52 -31.40 27.95
N GLU A 184 -10.42 -31.78 28.87
CA GLU A 184 -10.03 -32.23 30.21
C GLU A 184 -9.32 -33.59 30.20
N GLU A 185 -9.57 -34.43 29.19
CA GLU A 185 -8.83 -35.67 29.00
C GLU A 185 -7.39 -35.42 28.51
N LYS A 186 -7.21 -34.52 27.54
CA LYS A 186 -5.93 -34.31 26.85
C LYS A 186 -5.03 -33.24 27.48
N ALA A 187 -5.60 -32.18 28.05
CA ALA A 187 -4.90 -30.92 28.35
C ALA A 187 -5.11 -30.39 29.79
N LYS A 188 -5.68 -31.19 30.69
CA LYS A 188 -6.03 -30.72 32.04
C LYS A 188 -4.84 -30.25 32.89
N ALA A 189 -3.72 -30.98 32.84
CA ALA A 189 -2.52 -30.63 33.60
C ALA A 189 -1.96 -29.27 33.15
N ASP A 190 -1.94 -29.03 31.83
CA ASP A 190 -1.46 -27.79 31.24
C ASP A 190 -2.37 -26.62 31.61
N LEU A 191 -3.69 -26.81 31.53
CA LEU A 191 -4.70 -25.81 31.93
C LEU A 191 -4.56 -25.40 33.41
N ASP A 192 -4.27 -26.35 34.30
CA ASP A 192 -4.05 -26.07 35.72
C ASP A 192 -2.76 -25.26 35.94
N GLY A 193 -1.74 -25.48 35.11
CA GLY A 193 -0.45 -24.76 35.13
C GLY A 193 -0.54 -23.30 34.66
N LEU A 194 -1.48 -22.96 33.78
CA LEU A 194 -1.60 -21.61 33.20
C LEU A 194 -1.78 -20.50 34.26
N SER A 195 -2.48 -20.78 35.35
CA SER A 195 -2.78 -19.78 36.39
C SER A 195 -1.53 -19.23 37.08
N ALA A 196 -0.49 -20.07 37.23
CA ALA A 196 0.78 -19.69 37.85
C ALA A 196 1.65 -18.83 36.91
N LYS A 197 1.41 -18.90 35.59
CA LYS A 197 2.20 -18.20 34.57
C LYS A 197 1.48 -17.00 33.95
N LEU A 198 0.33 -16.60 34.49
CA LEU A 198 -0.52 -15.54 33.92
C LEU A 198 0.24 -14.23 33.62
N GLY A 199 1.14 -13.81 34.50
CA GLY A 199 1.88 -12.56 34.39
C GLY A 199 3.11 -12.60 33.47
N ASP A 200 3.53 -13.78 33.01
CA ASP A 200 4.69 -13.96 32.13
C ASP A 200 4.21 -14.54 30.79
N GLN A 201 4.17 -13.70 29.77
CA GLN A 201 3.68 -14.09 28.45
C GLN A 201 4.52 -15.20 27.80
N GLN A 202 5.85 -15.19 27.99
CA GLN A 202 6.72 -16.19 27.39
C GLN A 202 6.50 -17.55 28.05
N ALA A 203 6.45 -17.59 29.39
CA ALA A 203 6.16 -18.83 30.12
C ALA A 203 4.74 -19.35 29.83
N PHE A 204 3.75 -18.46 29.76
CA PHE A 204 2.39 -18.83 29.41
C PHE A 204 2.30 -19.41 28.00
N ALA A 205 2.92 -18.76 27.01
CA ALA A 205 2.94 -19.23 25.63
C ALA A 205 3.58 -20.62 25.47
N ARG A 206 4.63 -20.94 26.25
CA ARG A 206 5.24 -22.28 26.25
C ARG A 206 4.27 -23.36 26.74
N VAL A 207 3.57 -23.11 27.85
CA VAL A 207 2.54 -24.04 28.35
C VAL A 207 1.41 -24.21 27.34
N VAL A 208 1.00 -23.15 26.65
CA VAL A 208 -0.01 -23.25 25.58
C VAL A 208 0.50 -24.11 24.41
N ARG A 209 1.78 -24.05 24.06
CA ARG A 209 2.35 -24.92 23.01
C ARG A 209 2.40 -26.38 23.44
N GLU A 210 2.79 -26.65 24.68
CA GLU A 210 2.76 -28.01 25.26
C GLU A 210 1.33 -28.56 25.26
N MET A 211 0.35 -27.73 25.62
CA MET A 211 -1.08 -28.05 25.55
C MET A 211 -1.54 -28.37 24.13
N LEU A 212 -1.10 -27.60 23.13
CA LEU A 212 -1.44 -27.88 21.72
C LEU A 212 -0.82 -29.19 21.23
N ALA A 213 0.39 -29.52 21.73
CA ALA A 213 1.05 -30.78 21.43
C ALA A 213 0.35 -31.98 22.08
N SER A 214 -0.07 -31.88 23.34
CA SER A 214 -0.80 -32.95 24.04
C SER A 214 -2.16 -33.27 23.41
N MET A 215 -2.74 -32.30 22.71
CA MET A 215 -4.00 -32.45 21.97
C MET A 215 -3.83 -33.04 20.56
N GLU A 216 -2.62 -33.47 20.17
CA GLU A 216 -2.28 -33.98 18.82
C GLU A 216 -2.60 -32.99 17.68
N MET A 217 -2.83 -31.72 18.02
CA MET A 217 -3.01 -30.64 17.03
C MET A 217 -1.68 -30.09 16.53
N ALA A 218 -0.60 -30.81 16.82
CA ALA A 218 0.80 -30.47 16.58
C ALA A 218 1.49 -31.40 15.57
N GLU A 219 0.78 -32.33 14.92
CA GLU A 219 1.36 -33.18 13.86
C GLU A 219 1.68 -32.40 12.54
N GLU A 220 1.55 -31.07 12.53
CA GLU A 220 2.19 -30.17 11.56
C GLU A 220 3.47 -29.50 12.11
N LEU A 221 4.05 -29.98 13.20
CA LEU A 221 5.39 -29.61 13.65
C LEU A 221 6.38 -30.55 12.97
N GLY A 222 7.04 -30.04 11.93
CA GLY A 222 8.13 -30.72 11.24
C GLY A 222 9.20 -31.20 12.22
N ASP A 223 9.45 -32.50 12.16
CA ASP A 223 10.58 -33.17 12.75
C ASP A 223 11.85 -32.74 11.98
N ASP A 224 12.75 -32.04 12.65
CA ASP A 224 14.17 -32.40 12.62
C ASP A 224 14.86 -31.93 13.91
N GLN A 225 15.71 -32.82 14.38
CA GLN A 225 16.17 -33.01 15.74
C GLN A 225 17.36 -32.13 16.14
N GLU A 226 17.49 -32.01 17.46
CA GLU A 226 18.73 -32.06 18.26
C GLU A 226 20.00 -31.39 17.71
N THR A 227 20.43 -30.33 18.39
CA THR A 227 21.81 -30.24 18.90
C THR A 227 21.83 -29.42 20.18
N GLU A 228 22.03 -30.10 21.32
CA GLU A 228 22.62 -29.50 22.52
C GLU A 228 24.16 -29.54 22.42
N ASP A 229 24.79 -28.54 23.07
CA ASP A 229 26.19 -28.40 23.48
C ASP A 229 27.30 -28.14 22.46
N SER A 230 27.75 -26.87 22.40
CA SER A 230 29.16 -26.52 22.69
C SER A 230 29.27 -25.04 23.13
N GLU A 231 29.66 -24.82 24.38
CA GLU A 231 30.28 -23.57 24.85
C GLU A 231 31.70 -23.48 24.25
N ASP A 232 32.08 -22.36 23.61
CA ASP A 232 33.15 -21.46 24.08
C ASP A 232 33.44 -20.30 23.10
N ASN A 233 34.16 -19.33 23.63
CA ASN A 233 34.09 -17.89 23.43
C ASN A 233 34.95 -17.28 22.29
N ASP A 234 34.50 -16.10 21.87
CA ASP A 234 35.21 -14.89 21.40
C ASP A 234 35.79 -14.65 19.97
N GLU A 235 35.40 -13.46 19.49
CA GLU A 235 36.03 -12.51 18.56
C GLU A 235 36.26 -12.89 17.08
N ASN A 236 35.39 -12.43 16.17
CA ASN A 236 35.63 -11.16 15.46
C ASN A 236 34.38 -10.65 14.71
N GLN A 237 34.18 -9.34 14.82
CA GLN A 237 33.20 -8.46 14.18
C GLN A 237 33.53 -8.25 12.67
N PRO A 238 32.67 -7.61 11.81
CA PRO A 238 32.05 -6.31 12.09
C PRO A 238 30.62 -6.03 11.58
N GLN A 239 30.07 -5.01 12.23
CA GLN A 239 29.17 -3.96 11.73
C GLN A 239 27.72 -4.33 11.38
N GLY A 240 26.87 -4.12 12.36
CA GLY A 240 25.52 -3.65 12.12
C GLY A 240 25.46 -2.13 11.94
N GLU A 241 24.21 -1.71 11.75
CA GLU A 241 23.67 -0.40 12.10
C GLU A 241 23.94 0.75 11.14
N GLU A 242 23.04 1.70 10.94
CA GLU A 242 21.59 1.81 11.11
C GLU A 242 21.26 3.24 10.67
N GLN A 243 19.96 3.49 10.53
CA GLN A 243 19.30 4.72 10.97
C GLN A 243 19.40 6.02 10.15
N SER A 244 18.20 6.43 9.74
CA SER A 244 17.54 7.67 10.15
C SER A 244 18.40 8.75 10.82
N GLU A 245 18.24 9.98 10.35
CA GLU A 245 18.36 11.16 11.19
C GLU A 245 17.05 11.95 11.19
N GLU A 246 16.58 12.28 12.39
CA GLU A 246 16.01 13.59 12.68
C GLU A 246 16.71 14.15 13.93
N GLY A 247 17.54 15.18 13.72
CA GLY A 247 17.59 16.43 14.49
C GLY A 247 18.22 16.48 15.90
N GLY A 248 19.26 17.32 16.04
CA GLY A 248 19.49 18.14 17.24
C GLY A 248 20.95 18.41 17.65
N GLU A 249 21.41 19.64 17.38
CA GLU A 249 22.59 20.40 17.88
C GLU A 249 22.94 20.13 19.38
N GLU A 250 24.17 20.21 19.91
CA GLU A 250 25.22 21.25 19.77
C GLU A 250 26.57 20.81 20.45
N ASP A 251 27.69 21.02 19.74
CA ASP A 251 29.05 21.52 20.09
C ASP A 251 30.10 20.85 21.04
N SER A 252 31.34 20.91 20.50
CA SER A 252 32.72 20.84 21.03
C SER A 252 33.36 19.46 21.28
N GLY A 253 34.55 19.08 20.77
CA GLY A 253 35.56 19.73 19.94
C GLY A 253 36.82 18.83 19.81
N SER A 254 37.73 19.17 18.87
CA SER A 254 39.12 18.67 18.59
C SER A 254 39.28 17.25 17.99
N GLU A 255 39.70 17.08 16.71
CA GLU A 255 41.09 17.06 16.14
C GLU A 255 41.92 15.84 16.64
N GLN A 256 42.61 14.99 15.86
CA GLN A 256 43.36 15.13 14.60
C GLN A 256 43.89 13.75 14.11
N SER A 257 44.21 13.65 12.80
CA SER A 257 45.35 12.92 12.15
C SER A 257 45.22 11.43 11.75
N GLN A 258 45.17 11.12 10.44
CA GLN A 258 46.26 10.84 9.46
C GLN A 258 46.79 9.39 9.46
N SER A 259 46.61 8.69 8.34
CA SER A 259 47.70 7.97 7.64
C SER A 259 47.26 7.50 6.25
N GLU A 260 48.01 7.98 5.25
CA GLU A 260 48.26 7.36 3.93
C GLU A 260 49.02 6.02 4.18
N ASP A 261 49.16 5.04 3.30
CA ASP A 261 49.57 5.10 1.90
C ASP A 261 49.70 3.64 1.35
N ALA A 262 50.00 3.54 0.05
CA ALA A 262 50.64 2.42 -0.68
C ALA A 262 49.77 1.58 -1.62
N GLU A 263 49.66 2.10 -2.85
CA GLU A 263 49.62 1.31 -4.09
C GLU A 263 50.93 0.55 -4.33
N ALA A 264 50.87 -0.56 -5.09
CA ALA A 264 51.88 -0.89 -6.11
C ALA A 264 51.46 -2.04 -7.04
N SER A 265 51.52 -1.74 -8.35
CA SER A 265 51.90 -2.58 -9.51
C SER A 265 50.98 -3.74 -9.91
N ALA A 266 50.31 -3.79 -11.07
CA ALA A 266 50.66 -3.51 -12.48
C ALA A 266 51.50 -4.59 -13.20
N ASP A 267 50.94 -5.01 -14.34
CA ASP A 267 51.47 -5.65 -15.57
C ASP A 267 51.74 -7.17 -15.60
N ASP A 268 50.98 -7.95 -16.38
CA ASP A 268 50.95 -8.19 -17.86
C ASP A 268 51.82 -9.45 -18.18
N GLU A 269 51.57 -10.37 -19.12
CA GLU A 269 51.02 -10.27 -20.47
C GLU A 269 50.75 -11.71 -21.02
N GLN A 270 49.67 -11.83 -21.82
CA GLN A 270 49.50 -12.57 -23.09
C GLN A 270 49.89 -14.06 -23.31
N SER A 271 48.96 -14.81 -23.94
CA SER A 271 49.15 -15.27 -25.33
C SER A 271 47.92 -16.01 -25.88
N SER A 272 47.42 -15.55 -27.04
CA SER A 272 46.68 -16.39 -27.99
C SER A 272 46.74 -15.71 -29.36
N GLU A 273 47.67 -16.15 -30.19
CA GLU A 273 47.71 -15.85 -31.62
C GLU A 273 47.31 -17.09 -32.42
N THR A 274 46.33 -16.96 -33.32
CA THR A 274 46.39 -17.59 -34.65
C THR A 274 45.52 -16.79 -35.63
N GLU A 275 46.21 -16.00 -36.44
CA GLU A 275 46.01 -15.66 -37.87
C GLU A 275 44.73 -16.13 -38.59
N ALA A 276 44.01 -15.17 -39.19
CA ALA A 276 43.56 -15.26 -40.59
C ALA A 276 43.27 -13.85 -41.15
N SER A 277 44.10 -13.45 -42.09
CA SER A 277 44.09 -12.19 -42.86
C SER A 277 42.83 -11.99 -43.72
N ASP A 278 42.34 -10.76 -43.80
CA ASP A 278 41.58 -10.27 -44.95
C ASP A 278 42.26 -9.03 -45.56
N ALA A 279 42.22 -8.96 -46.88
CA ALA A 279 42.95 -8.03 -47.71
C ALA A 279 42.20 -6.70 -47.88
N THR A 280 42.92 -5.62 -47.58
CA THR A 280 42.96 -4.33 -48.31
C THR A 280 41.65 -3.70 -48.80
N ALA A 281 41.34 -2.51 -48.29
CA ALA A 281 41.58 -1.25 -49.03
C ALA A 281 41.02 -0.04 -48.25
N ASP A 282 41.90 0.95 -48.06
CA ASP A 282 41.70 2.42 -48.17
C ASP A 282 40.53 3.09 -47.41
N ASP A 283 40.68 4.22 -46.73
CA ASP A 283 41.79 5.14 -46.48
C ASP A 283 41.37 6.03 -45.29
N LEU A 284 42.34 6.51 -44.54
CA LEU A 284 42.20 7.32 -43.35
C LEU A 284 41.82 8.76 -43.71
N SER A 285 40.87 9.30 -42.95
CA SER A 285 40.60 10.72 -42.82
C SER A 285 41.68 11.41 -41.97
N ASP A 286 42.09 12.61 -42.38
CA ASP A 286 42.01 13.84 -41.57
C ASP A 286 42.60 15.01 -42.37
N ASP A 287 41.83 16.08 -42.59
CA ASP A 287 41.85 17.27 -41.72
C ASP A 287 40.98 18.43 -42.26
N ASP A 288 40.45 19.17 -41.29
CA ASP A 288 40.09 20.60 -41.28
C ASP A 288 38.85 21.18 -42.01
N ASP A 289 37.85 21.44 -41.17
CA ASP A 289 37.35 22.78 -40.79
C ASP A 289 36.12 23.41 -41.51
N ALA A 290 35.39 24.16 -40.67
CA ALA A 290 34.38 25.20 -40.94
C ALA A 290 32.88 24.81 -41.15
N ASP A 291 32.10 25.14 -40.10
CA ASP A 291 30.78 25.79 -40.11
C ASP A 291 29.73 25.35 -41.15
N ALA A 292 28.80 24.51 -40.71
CA ALA A 292 27.41 24.56 -41.17
C ALA A 292 26.46 24.12 -40.06
N GLU A 293 25.89 25.09 -39.34
CA GLU A 293 24.66 24.87 -38.57
C GLU A 293 23.54 24.49 -39.55
N THR A 294 23.17 23.20 -39.59
CA THR A 294 21.89 22.76 -40.16
C THR A 294 20.82 22.71 -39.06
N PRO A 295 19.78 23.55 -39.12
CA PRO A 295 18.66 23.50 -38.18
C PRO A 295 17.74 22.32 -38.50
N GLY A 296 17.46 21.49 -37.49
CA GLY A 296 16.25 20.66 -37.47
C GLY A 296 16.44 19.18 -37.79
N GLU A 297 17.21 18.46 -36.96
CA GLU A 297 16.89 17.06 -36.69
C GLU A 297 16.29 16.97 -35.29
N ALA A 298 14.96 16.97 -35.23
CA ALA A 298 14.26 16.54 -34.03
C ALA A 298 14.76 15.13 -33.72
N ARG A 299 15.53 15.00 -32.62
CA ARG A 299 15.99 13.72 -32.08
C ARG A 299 14.83 12.74 -32.14
N ARG A 300 14.94 11.73 -33.01
CA ARG A 300 14.03 10.58 -33.00
C ARG A 300 14.07 10.05 -31.57
N ASN A 301 12.93 10.10 -30.89
CA ASN A 301 12.75 9.36 -29.65
C ASN A 301 12.88 7.88 -30.04
N ASP A 302 14.07 7.30 -29.89
CA ASP A 302 14.27 5.87 -29.97
C ASP A 302 13.41 5.26 -28.85
N ASN A 303 12.26 4.70 -29.25
CA ASN A 303 11.36 4.07 -28.31
C ASN A 303 12.14 2.89 -27.69
N PRO A 304 12.42 2.87 -26.36
CA PRO A 304 13.20 1.81 -25.72
C PRO A 304 12.58 0.41 -25.89
N PHE A 305 11.34 0.37 -26.38
CA PHE A 305 10.49 -0.79 -26.58
C PHE A 305 10.37 -1.24 -28.05
N ALA A 306 10.97 -0.52 -29.01
CA ALA A 306 11.00 -0.97 -30.41
C ALA A 306 11.74 -2.31 -30.56
N ASN A 307 12.65 -2.60 -29.62
CA ASN A 307 13.30 -3.88 -29.42
C ASN A 307 12.99 -4.41 -28.02
N LEU A 308 11.73 -4.83 -27.77
CA LEU A 308 11.44 -5.65 -26.59
C LEU A 308 12.43 -6.83 -26.56
N PRO A 309 13.04 -7.16 -25.40
CA PRO A 309 13.89 -8.33 -25.30
C PRO A 309 13.13 -9.57 -25.79
N LYS A 310 13.79 -10.43 -26.58
CA LYS A 310 13.32 -11.79 -26.91
C LYS A 310 13.06 -12.67 -25.66
N GLU A 311 13.24 -12.13 -24.47
CA GLU A 311 13.12 -12.77 -23.16
C GLU A 311 11.67 -12.81 -22.65
N ILE A 312 10.77 -11.96 -23.15
CA ILE A 312 9.34 -12.04 -22.79
C ILE A 312 8.66 -13.05 -23.72
N ASP A 313 8.53 -14.29 -23.24
CA ASP A 313 7.78 -15.37 -23.90
C ASP A 313 6.26 -15.10 -23.82
N TYR A 314 5.84 -14.02 -24.48
CA TYR A 314 4.46 -13.60 -24.66
C TYR A 314 4.18 -13.32 -26.12
N LYS A 315 3.14 -13.96 -26.64
CA LYS A 315 2.68 -13.88 -28.01
C LYS A 315 1.21 -13.46 -28.05
N VAL A 316 0.88 -12.66 -29.04
CA VAL A 316 -0.49 -12.30 -29.42
C VAL A 316 -0.86 -13.07 -30.68
N PHE A 317 -1.98 -13.79 -30.67
CA PHE A 317 -2.44 -14.53 -31.85
C PHE A 317 -2.81 -13.59 -33.00
N THR A 318 -3.59 -12.55 -32.71
CA THR A 318 -4.04 -11.53 -33.67
C THR A 318 -4.47 -10.27 -32.93
N THR A 319 -4.11 -9.10 -33.45
CA THR A 319 -4.58 -7.79 -32.95
C THR A 319 -5.75 -7.22 -33.76
N ALA A 320 -6.15 -7.92 -34.83
CA ALA A 320 -7.14 -7.45 -35.80
C ALA A 320 -8.54 -7.12 -35.22
N PHE A 321 -8.84 -7.61 -34.02
CA PHE A 321 -10.14 -7.42 -33.37
C PHE A 321 -10.08 -6.56 -32.11
N ASP A 322 -8.87 -6.10 -31.75
CA ASP A 322 -8.67 -5.20 -30.63
C ASP A 322 -9.21 -3.81 -30.99
N GLU A 323 -9.78 -3.12 -30.01
CA GLU A 323 -10.33 -1.79 -30.21
C GLU A 323 -9.86 -0.81 -29.14
N THR A 324 -9.63 0.44 -29.56
CA THR A 324 -9.47 1.59 -28.68
C THR A 324 -10.61 2.56 -28.98
N VAL A 325 -11.44 2.84 -28.00
CA VAL A 325 -12.70 3.59 -28.20
C VAL A 325 -12.87 4.68 -27.14
N GLY A 326 -13.50 5.79 -27.52
CA GLY A 326 -13.93 6.82 -26.57
C GLY A 326 -15.12 6.33 -25.74
N ALA A 327 -15.21 6.79 -24.50
CA ALA A 327 -16.37 6.47 -23.65
C ALA A 327 -17.72 6.94 -24.26
N GLU A 328 -17.69 8.02 -25.04
CA GLU A 328 -18.85 8.62 -25.72
C GLU A 328 -19.37 7.76 -26.89
N GLU A 329 -18.52 6.90 -27.46
CA GLU A 329 -18.90 6.00 -28.56
C GLU A 329 -19.55 4.71 -28.05
N LEU A 330 -19.34 4.38 -26.77
CA LEU A 330 -19.86 3.15 -26.19
C LEU A 330 -21.29 3.31 -25.67
N CYS A 331 -21.72 4.52 -25.34
CA CYS A 331 -22.96 4.76 -24.61
C CYS A 331 -23.57 6.11 -25.00
N GLU A 332 -24.89 6.14 -25.21
CA GLU A 332 -25.63 7.35 -25.57
C GLU A 332 -25.54 8.42 -24.47
N GLU A 333 -25.57 9.68 -24.88
CA GLU A 333 -25.37 10.82 -23.97
C GLU A 333 -26.36 10.83 -22.79
N GLU A 334 -27.64 10.53 -23.04
CA GLU A 334 -28.66 10.45 -21.98
C GLU A 334 -28.40 9.32 -20.98
N GLU A 335 -27.86 8.18 -21.42
CA GLU A 335 -27.53 7.06 -20.56
C GLU A 335 -26.30 7.39 -19.72
N LEU A 336 -25.27 8.00 -20.32
CA LEU A 336 -24.10 8.51 -19.62
C LEU A 336 -24.46 9.51 -18.51
N ASP A 337 -25.39 10.42 -18.77
CA ASP A 337 -25.86 11.38 -17.76
C ASP A 337 -26.57 10.70 -16.59
N ARG A 338 -27.38 9.66 -16.85
CA ARG A 338 -28.02 8.87 -15.78
C ARG A 338 -27.00 8.12 -14.93
N LEU A 339 -26.05 7.44 -15.58
CA LEU A 339 -24.97 6.72 -14.90
C LEU A 339 -24.07 7.68 -14.11
N ARG A 340 -23.80 8.87 -14.66
CA ARG A 340 -23.06 9.91 -13.96
C ARG A 340 -23.81 10.42 -12.73
N ALA A 341 -25.12 10.62 -12.82
CA ALA A 341 -25.94 11.03 -11.69
C ALA A 341 -25.94 9.97 -10.57
N PHE A 342 -25.86 8.68 -10.91
CA PHE A 342 -25.67 7.60 -9.93
C PHE A 342 -24.32 7.72 -9.21
N LEU A 343 -23.23 7.91 -9.97
CA LEU A 343 -21.90 8.11 -9.39
C LEU A 343 -21.83 9.38 -8.51
N ASP A 344 -22.47 10.48 -8.93
CA ASP A 344 -22.53 11.72 -8.17
C ASP A 344 -23.21 11.56 -6.80
N LYS A 345 -24.25 10.71 -6.70
CA LYS A 345 -24.90 10.40 -5.42
C LYS A 345 -23.95 9.73 -4.44
N GLN A 346 -23.08 8.85 -4.93
CA GLN A 346 -22.04 8.22 -4.10
C GLN A 346 -20.96 9.24 -3.69
N LEU A 347 -20.57 10.12 -4.62
CA LEU A 347 -19.60 11.20 -4.36
C LEU A 347 -20.09 12.25 -3.37
N ALA A 348 -21.41 12.48 -3.27
CA ALA A 348 -21.98 13.50 -2.38
C ALA A 348 -21.56 13.28 -0.91
N ASN A 349 -21.54 12.02 -0.46
CA ASN A 349 -21.14 11.64 0.90
C ASN A 349 -19.64 11.88 1.14
N LEU A 350 -18.82 11.84 0.09
CA LEU A 350 -17.35 11.96 0.15
C LEU A 350 -16.84 13.37 -0.15
N SER A 351 -17.71 14.28 -0.61
CA SER A 351 -17.37 15.64 -1.03
C SER A 351 -16.53 16.45 -0.02
N GLY A 352 -16.83 16.30 1.29
CA GLY A 352 -16.09 16.97 2.37
C GLY A 352 -14.67 16.41 2.61
N VAL A 353 -14.42 15.15 2.26
CA VAL A 353 -13.08 14.54 2.28
C VAL A 353 -12.28 15.07 1.09
N VAL A 354 -12.88 15.13 -0.10
CA VAL A 354 -12.21 15.60 -1.32
C VAL A 354 -11.78 17.06 -1.23
N GLY A 355 -12.61 17.94 -0.68
CA GLY A 355 -12.24 19.35 -0.51
C GLY A 355 -11.03 19.52 0.40
N ARG A 356 -10.93 18.74 1.48
CA ARG A 356 -9.78 18.77 2.40
C ARG A 356 -8.52 18.21 1.76
N LEU A 357 -8.64 17.10 1.01
CA LEU A 357 -7.54 16.51 0.25
C LEU A 357 -6.98 17.48 -0.78
N ALA A 358 -7.86 18.04 -1.61
CA ALA A 358 -7.46 18.97 -2.65
C ALA A 358 -6.74 20.18 -2.05
N ASN A 359 -7.28 20.77 -0.97
CA ASN A 359 -6.64 21.90 -0.30
C ASN A 359 -5.34 21.54 0.41
N ARG A 360 -5.14 20.29 0.84
CA ARG A 360 -3.89 19.84 1.49
C ARG A 360 -2.82 19.51 0.45
N LEU A 361 -3.19 18.81 -0.62
CA LEU A 361 -2.30 18.52 -1.75
C LEU A 361 -1.89 19.80 -2.45
N GLN A 362 -2.85 20.69 -2.75
CA GLN A 362 -2.57 22.02 -3.31
C GLN A 362 -1.63 22.83 -2.42
N ARG A 363 -1.83 22.84 -1.08
CA ARG A 363 -0.91 23.53 -0.16
C ARG A 363 0.50 22.92 -0.14
N ARG A 364 0.64 21.60 -0.17
CA ARG A 364 1.96 20.95 -0.23
C ARG A 364 2.67 21.20 -1.55
N LEU A 365 1.96 21.10 -2.67
CA LEU A 365 2.50 21.42 -4.00
C LEU A 365 2.88 22.90 -4.10
N MET A 366 2.04 23.82 -3.60
CA MET A 366 2.38 25.24 -3.50
C MET A 366 3.55 25.54 -2.55
N ALA A 367 3.74 24.74 -1.50
CA ALA A 367 4.88 24.87 -0.58
C ALA A 367 6.19 24.39 -1.22
N GLN A 368 6.14 23.36 -2.07
CA GLN A 368 7.27 22.96 -2.93
C GLN A 368 7.54 23.99 -4.04
N GLN A 369 6.51 24.75 -4.41
CA GLN A 369 6.62 25.92 -5.27
C GLN A 369 7.26 27.14 -4.56
N ASN A 370 7.83 26.97 -3.36
CA ASN A 370 8.59 28.03 -2.71
C ASN A 370 9.66 28.55 -3.67
N ARG A 371 9.46 29.81 -4.04
CA ARG A 371 10.26 30.57 -5.01
C ARG A 371 11.71 30.50 -4.60
N SER A 372 12.51 29.74 -5.33
CA SER A 372 13.95 29.80 -5.20
C SER A 372 14.44 31.02 -5.99
N TRP A 373 15.34 31.77 -5.37
CA TRP A 373 16.00 32.90 -6.01
C TRP A 373 17.43 32.46 -6.31
N ASP A 374 17.84 32.59 -7.56
CA ASP A 374 19.26 32.51 -7.89
C ASP A 374 19.87 33.88 -7.53
N PHE A 375 20.95 33.86 -6.74
CA PHE A 375 21.68 35.04 -6.29
C PHE A 375 23.04 35.10 -6.98
N ASP A 376 23.77 36.22 -6.83
CA ASP A 376 25.06 36.42 -7.48
C ASP A 376 24.96 36.34 -9.03
N LEU A 377 23.92 36.95 -9.62
CA LEU A 377 23.77 37.03 -11.07
C LEU A 377 24.31 38.36 -11.59
N GLU A 378 24.77 38.37 -12.85
CA GLU A 378 25.21 39.57 -13.57
C GLU A 378 24.02 40.40 -14.11
N GLU A 379 22.85 39.77 -14.24
CA GLU A 379 21.61 40.39 -14.70
C GLU A 379 20.39 39.89 -13.89
N GLY A 380 19.32 40.69 -13.87
CA GLY A 380 18.08 40.36 -13.15
C GLY A 380 17.56 41.48 -12.26
N TYR A 381 16.88 41.13 -11.17
CA TYR A 381 16.44 42.10 -10.16
C TYR A 381 17.59 42.42 -9.20
N LEU A 382 17.80 43.68 -8.85
CA LEU A 382 18.83 44.06 -7.86
C LEU A 382 18.56 43.40 -6.50
N ASP A 383 19.57 42.78 -5.91
CA ASP A 383 19.51 42.27 -4.54
C ASP A 383 19.85 43.37 -3.53
N PRO A 384 18.88 43.90 -2.75
CA PRO A 384 19.12 45.01 -1.84
C PRO A 384 20.12 44.68 -0.73
N ALA A 385 20.25 43.40 -0.36
CA ALA A 385 21.17 42.94 0.68
C ALA A 385 22.64 43.01 0.24
N ARG A 386 22.90 42.97 -1.08
CA ARG A 386 24.25 42.97 -1.67
C ARG A 386 24.60 44.28 -2.35
N LEU A 387 23.71 45.27 -2.30
CA LEU A 387 23.90 46.60 -2.87
C LEU A 387 25.19 47.29 -2.38
N VAL A 388 25.64 46.96 -1.17
CA VAL A 388 26.89 47.48 -0.58
C VAL A 388 28.11 47.08 -1.42
N ARG A 389 28.10 45.92 -2.09
CA ARG A 389 29.20 45.46 -2.96
C ARG A 389 29.37 46.33 -4.19
N VAL A 390 28.28 46.88 -4.74
CA VAL A 390 28.34 47.84 -5.87
C VAL A 390 29.20 49.06 -5.53
N VAL A 391 29.25 49.43 -4.25
CA VAL A 391 30.02 50.58 -3.75
C VAL A 391 31.45 50.20 -3.37
N ILE A 392 31.63 49.02 -2.75
CA ILE A 392 32.94 48.59 -2.20
C ILE A 392 33.83 47.92 -3.26
N ASP A 393 33.24 47.15 -4.18
CA ASP A 393 33.95 46.42 -5.22
C ASP A 393 33.17 46.47 -6.56
N PRO A 394 33.31 47.57 -7.32
CA PRO A 394 32.59 47.78 -8.58
C PRO A 394 32.96 46.79 -9.71
N MET A 395 34.03 46.00 -9.54
CA MET A 395 34.51 45.05 -10.53
C MET A 395 33.86 43.66 -10.39
N GLN A 396 33.05 43.41 -9.33
CA GLN A 396 32.26 42.18 -9.18
C GLN A 396 30.79 42.39 -9.58
N PRO A 397 30.35 41.95 -10.78
CA PRO A 397 29.01 42.21 -11.31
C PRO A 397 27.86 41.40 -10.67
N LEU A 398 28.15 40.54 -9.70
CA LEU A 398 27.21 39.55 -9.13
C LEU A 398 26.25 40.14 -8.07
N SER A 399 25.56 41.24 -8.40
CA SER A 399 24.65 41.97 -7.48
C SER A 399 23.16 41.78 -7.78
N PHE A 400 22.83 40.93 -8.75
CA PHE A 400 21.46 40.67 -9.16
C PHE A 400 20.97 39.30 -8.64
N LYS A 401 19.65 39.18 -8.56
CA LYS A 401 18.91 37.97 -8.24
C LYS A 401 17.77 37.77 -9.24
N GLN A 402 17.44 36.53 -9.52
CA GLN A 402 16.33 36.19 -10.40
C GLN A 402 15.47 35.10 -9.77
N GLU A 403 14.16 35.20 -9.96
CA GLU A 403 13.23 34.16 -9.53
C GLU A 403 13.40 32.96 -10.47
N ARG A 404 13.70 31.79 -9.90
CA ARG A 404 13.88 30.56 -10.66
C ARG A 404 12.52 29.96 -11.00
N ASP A 405 12.26 29.73 -12.29
CA ASP A 405 11.04 29.08 -12.74
C ASP A 405 11.00 27.61 -12.26
N THR A 406 10.03 27.29 -11.41
CA THR A 406 9.78 25.91 -10.96
C THR A 406 9.21 25.06 -12.11
N LYS A 407 9.92 24.00 -12.50
CA LYS A 407 9.56 23.06 -13.59
C LYS A 407 8.32 22.20 -13.33
N PHE A 408 7.63 22.37 -12.19
CA PHE A 408 6.50 21.53 -11.78
C PHE A 408 5.32 21.51 -12.77
N ARG A 409 5.19 22.52 -13.63
CA ARG A 409 4.12 22.60 -14.65
C ARG A 409 4.26 21.59 -15.79
N ASP A 410 5.35 20.83 -15.86
CA ASP A 410 5.62 19.89 -16.94
C ASP A 410 5.47 18.42 -16.52
N THR A 411 4.37 18.13 -15.81
CA THR A 411 4.03 16.78 -15.34
C THR A 411 2.72 16.30 -15.94
N VAL A 412 2.71 15.05 -16.41
CA VAL A 412 1.52 14.33 -16.87
C VAL A 412 1.31 13.05 -16.05
N VAL A 413 0.06 12.80 -15.67
CA VAL A 413 -0.36 11.62 -14.92
C VAL A 413 -1.39 10.84 -15.75
N THR A 414 -1.12 9.57 -16.03
CA THR A 414 -2.08 8.66 -16.68
C THR A 414 -2.62 7.67 -15.66
N LEU A 415 -3.93 7.69 -15.45
CA LEU A 415 -4.65 6.72 -14.61
C LEU A 415 -5.18 5.59 -15.51
N VAL A 416 -4.84 4.34 -15.19
CA VAL A 416 -5.30 3.14 -15.91
C VAL A 416 -6.21 2.35 -14.99
N LEU A 417 -7.48 2.22 -15.36
CA LEU A 417 -8.53 1.62 -14.55
C LEU A 417 -8.87 0.21 -15.05
N ASP A 418 -8.84 -0.75 -14.14
CA ASP A 418 -9.32 -2.10 -14.43
C ASP A 418 -10.84 -2.13 -14.52
N ASN A 419 -11.35 -2.52 -15.68
CA ASN A 419 -12.77 -2.74 -15.95
C ASN A 419 -13.09 -4.24 -16.02
N SER A 420 -12.41 -5.07 -15.23
CA SER A 420 -12.66 -6.51 -15.07
C SER A 420 -13.97 -6.82 -14.33
N GLY A 421 -14.42 -8.06 -14.45
CA GLY A 421 -15.63 -8.57 -13.82
C GLY A 421 -15.49 -8.71 -12.31
N SER A 422 -14.29 -8.90 -11.78
CA SER A 422 -14.02 -8.89 -10.34
C SER A 422 -14.25 -7.51 -9.74
N MET A 423 -14.07 -6.45 -10.53
CA MET A 423 -14.33 -5.07 -10.10
C MET A 423 -15.83 -4.75 -9.90
N ARG A 424 -16.76 -5.66 -10.22
CA ARG A 424 -18.21 -5.39 -10.17
C ARG A 424 -18.70 -4.96 -8.79
N GLY A 425 -19.61 -3.98 -8.78
CA GLY A 425 -20.26 -3.49 -7.58
C GLY A 425 -19.44 -2.42 -6.86
N ARG A 426 -19.00 -2.70 -5.63
CA ARG A 426 -18.28 -1.73 -4.80
C ARG A 426 -16.90 -1.37 -5.37
N PRO A 427 -16.04 -2.31 -5.81
CA PRO A 427 -14.69 -1.97 -6.26
C PRO A 427 -14.64 -0.97 -7.41
N ILE A 428 -15.45 -1.15 -8.47
CA ILE A 428 -15.51 -0.22 -9.60
C ILE A 428 -16.03 1.15 -9.18
N THR A 429 -16.97 1.21 -8.22
CA THR A 429 -17.46 2.47 -7.65
C THR A 429 -16.36 3.21 -6.90
N VAL A 430 -15.54 2.48 -6.14
CA VAL A 430 -14.36 3.02 -5.46
C VAL A 430 -13.35 3.52 -6.50
N ALA A 431 -12.98 2.71 -7.50
CA ALA A 431 -12.04 3.09 -8.54
C ALA A 431 -12.49 4.34 -9.32
N ALA A 432 -13.76 4.39 -9.73
CA ALA A 432 -14.35 5.55 -10.40
C ALA A 432 -14.30 6.83 -9.54
N THR A 433 -14.59 6.67 -8.25
CA THR A 433 -14.50 7.76 -7.27
C THR A 433 -13.06 8.23 -7.09
N CYS A 434 -12.11 7.29 -6.99
CA CYS A 434 -10.69 7.60 -6.85
C CYS A 434 -10.17 8.38 -8.07
N ALA A 435 -10.50 7.92 -9.28
CA ALA A 435 -10.14 8.59 -10.52
C ALA A 435 -10.72 10.02 -10.60
N ASP A 436 -11.98 10.22 -10.17
CA ASP A 436 -12.61 11.54 -10.15
C ASP A 436 -11.90 12.50 -9.17
N ILE A 437 -11.64 12.02 -7.96
CA ILE A 437 -10.94 12.78 -6.92
C ILE A 437 -9.55 13.18 -7.40
N LEU A 438 -8.81 12.23 -7.97
CA LEU A 438 -7.45 12.44 -8.44
C LEU A 438 -7.37 13.42 -9.60
N ALA A 439 -8.13 13.16 -10.66
CA ALA A 439 -8.13 14.01 -11.84
C ALA A 439 -8.54 15.44 -11.49
N ARG A 440 -9.59 15.61 -10.68
CA ARG A 440 -10.03 16.93 -10.24
C ARG A 440 -9.01 17.65 -9.36
N THR A 441 -8.24 16.92 -8.56
CA THR A 441 -7.26 17.52 -7.66
C THR A 441 -5.97 17.88 -8.40
N LEU A 442 -5.47 16.99 -9.24
CA LEU A 442 -4.24 17.18 -10.03
C LEU A 442 -4.41 18.29 -11.07
N GLU A 443 -5.53 18.35 -11.79
CA GLU A 443 -5.78 19.44 -12.75
C GLU A 443 -5.88 20.82 -12.06
N ARG A 444 -6.44 20.87 -10.85
CA ARG A 444 -6.44 22.11 -10.05
C ARG A 444 -5.04 22.58 -9.67
N CYS A 445 -4.09 21.66 -9.63
CA CYS A 445 -2.68 21.93 -9.36
C CYS A 445 -1.87 22.15 -10.66
N GLY A 446 -2.52 22.18 -11.83
CA GLY A 446 -1.87 22.43 -13.12
C GLY A 446 -1.20 21.21 -13.75
N VAL A 447 -1.50 20.00 -13.28
CA VAL A 447 -0.97 18.74 -13.82
C VAL A 447 -1.93 18.19 -14.89
N SER A 448 -1.39 17.80 -16.05
CA SER A 448 -2.16 17.13 -17.12
C SER A 448 -2.57 15.72 -16.67
N VAL A 449 -3.83 15.34 -16.84
CA VAL A 449 -4.32 14.02 -16.41
C VAL A 449 -5.00 13.27 -17.54
N GLU A 450 -4.56 12.05 -17.85
CA GLU A 450 -5.26 11.12 -18.72
C GLU A 450 -5.96 10.03 -17.89
N ILE A 451 -7.16 9.61 -18.29
CA ILE A 451 -7.90 8.52 -17.65
C ILE A 451 -8.29 7.49 -18.71
N LEU A 452 -7.75 6.29 -18.52
CA LEU A 452 -7.88 5.14 -19.39
C LEU A 452 -8.58 4.00 -18.64
N GLY A 453 -9.32 3.18 -19.36
CA GLY A 453 -9.89 1.93 -18.87
C GLY A 453 -9.49 0.77 -19.78
N PHE A 454 -9.45 -0.43 -19.24
CA PHE A 454 -9.18 -1.62 -20.06
C PHE A 454 -10.05 -2.80 -19.61
N THR A 455 -10.50 -3.55 -20.60
CA THR A 455 -11.21 -4.81 -20.42
C THR A 455 -11.10 -5.60 -21.73
N THR A 456 -11.80 -6.72 -21.82
CA THR A 456 -11.93 -7.50 -23.06
C THR A 456 -13.28 -7.24 -23.73
N ARG A 457 -13.32 -7.45 -25.05
CA ARG A 457 -14.55 -7.23 -25.81
C ARG A 457 -15.60 -8.30 -25.52
N ALA A 458 -15.19 -9.54 -25.28
CA ALA A 458 -16.06 -10.69 -25.02
C ALA A 458 -15.58 -11.50 -23.81
N TRP A 459 -16.50 -12.29 -23.25
CA TRP A 459 -16.20 -13.28 -22.20
C TRP A 459 -15.73 -14.57 -22.84
N LYS A 460 -14.70 -15.20 -22.27
CA LYS A 460 -14.17 -16.51 -22.65
C LYS A 460 -13.66 -16.54 -24.10
N GLY A 461 -13.02 -15.44 -24.49
CA GLY A 461 -12.51 -15.24 -25.84
C GLY A 461 -13.51 -14.55 -26.77
N GLY A 462 -12.98 -13.98 -27.84
CA GLY A 462 -13.75 -13.26 -28.85
C GLY A 462 -13.47 -13.79 -30.25
N GLN A 463 -13.43 -12.88 -31.21
CA GLN A 463 -13.16 -13.20 -32.61
C GLN A 463 -11.75 -13.75 -32.81
N ALA A 464 -10.78 -13.37 -31.97
CA ALA A 464 -9.45 -13.96 -31.94
C ALA A 464 -9.50 -15.48 -31.69
N ARG A 465 -10.31 -15.93 -30.71
CA ARG A 465 -10.51 -17.36 -30.41
C ARG A 465 -11.21 -18.06 -31.58
N GLU A 466 -12.25 -17.46 -32.14
CA GLU A 466 -12.96 -18.05 -33.28
C GLU A 466 -12.06 -18.21 -34.51
N LYS A 467 -11.23 -17.22 -34.79
CA LYS A 467 -10.24 -17.27 -35.87
C LYS A 467 -9.22 -18.37 -35.61
N TRP A 468 -8.70 -18.49 -34.39
CA TRP A 468 -7.77 -19.56 -34.01
C TRP A 468 -8.38 -20.96 -34.21
N LEU A 469 -9.66 -21.13 -33.86
CA LEU A 469 -10.39 -22.38 -34.12
C LEU A 469 -10.55 -22.66 -35.62
N LYS A 470 -10.83 -21.63 -36.44
CA LYS A 470 -10.95 -21.74 -37.89
C LYS A 470 -9.61 -22.05 -38.57
N ASP A 471 -8.51 -21.51 -38.04
CA ASP A 471 -7.14 -21.69 -38.55
C ASP A 471 -6.52 -23.05 -38.16
N GLY A 472 -7.33 -23.98 -37.62
CA GLY A 472 -6.89 -25.34 -37.31
C GLY A 472 -6.17 -25.50 -35.97
N LYS A 473 -6.37 -24.57 -35.03
CA LYS A 473 -5.79 -24.59 -33.67
C LYS A 473 -4.25 -24.70 -33.67
N PRO A 474 -3.52 -23.76 -34.30
CA PRO A 474 -2.07 -23.77 -34.23
C PRO A 474 -1.58 -23.79 -32.76
N PRO A 475 -0.52 -24.57 -32.44
CA PRO A 475 -0.02 -24.69 -31.07
C PRO A 475 0.60 -23.38 -30.60
N ASN A 476 0.58 -23.16 -29.28
CA ASN A 476 1.10 -21.96 -28.62
C ASN A 476 0.58 -20.65 -29.27
N PRO A 477 -0.75 -20.44 -29.31
CA PRO A 477 -1.32 -19.26 -29.94
C PRO A 477 -1.06 -17.97 -29.15
N GLY A 478 -0.75 -18.09 -27.86
CA GLY A 478 -0.65 -16.94 -26.97
C GLY A 478 -2.02 -16.36 -26.64
N ARG A 479 -2.16 -15.02 -26.61
CA ARG A 479 -3.44 -14.36 -26.31
C ARG A 479 -4.52 -14.70 -27.34
N LEU A 480 -5.72 -15.03 -26.86
CA LEU A 480 -6.89 -15.42 -27.65
C LEU A 480 -8.17 -14.59 -27.42
N ASN A 481 -8.12 -13.51 -26.64
CA ASN A 481 -9.27 -12.63 -26.43
C ASN A 481 -9.02 -11.25 -27.02
N ASP A 482 -10.08 -10.60 -27.51
CA ASP A 482 -10.03 -9.28 -28.13
C ASP A 482 -9.97 -8.21 -27.02
N LEU A 483 -9.04 -7.27 -27.13
CA LEU A 483 -8.91 -6.18 -26.16
C LEU A 483 -9.91 -5.05 -26.43
N ARG A 484 -10.36 -4.42 -25.35
CA ARG A 484 -11.11 -3.17 -25.39
C ARG A 484 -10.44 -2.16 -24.48
N HIS A 485 -9.77 -1.20 -25.10
CA HIS A 485 -9.20 -0.05 -24.42
C HIS A 485 -10.16 1.15 -24.51
N ILE A 486 -10.40 1.80 -23.38
CA ILE A 486 -11.41 2.86 -23.25
C ILE A 486 -10.70 4.15 -22.86
N ILE A 487 -10.94 5.22 -23.61
CA ILE A 487 -10.47 6.55 -23.24
C ILE A 487 -11.63 7.29 -22.58
N TYR A 488 -11.57 7.41 -21.24
CA TYR A 488 -12.54 8.21 -20.49
C TYR A 488 -12.24 9.70 -20.63
N LYS A 489 -10.96 10.05 -20.57
CA LYS A 489 -10.45 11.42 -20.67
C LYS A 489 -9.04 11.41 -21.25
N SER A 490 -8.81 12.13 -22.34
CA SER A 490 -7.44 12.38 -22.82
C SER A 490 -6.75 13.47 -21.98
N ALA A 491 -5.42 13.44 -21.91
CA ALA A 491 -4.61 14.44 -21.20
C ALA A 491 -4.96 15.89 -21.57
N ASP A 492 -5.24 16.16 -22.85
CA ASP A 492 -5.50 17.51 -23.38
C ASP A 492 -6.94 17.99 -23.15
N HIS A 493 -7.84 17.08 -22.78
CA HIS A 493 -9.23 17.44 -22.52
C HIS A 493 -9.41 17.87 -21.07
N PRO A 494 -10.00 19.05 -20.79
CA PRO A 494 -10.24 19.47 -19.42
C PRO A 494 -11.27 18.55 -18.74
N TRP A 495 -11.08 18.30 -17.44
CA TRP A 495 -11.97 17.47 -16.62
C TRP A 495 -13.46 17.72 -16.83
N ARG A 496 -13.85 19.01 -16.95
CA ARG A 496 -15.25 19.40 -17.11
C ARG A 496 -15.95 18.74 -18.30
N ARG A 497 -15.22 18.48 -19.41
CA ARG A 497 -15.78 17.85 -20.61
C ARG A 497 -15.88 16.34 -20.46
N ALA A 498 -14.91 15.72 -19.79
CA ALA A 498 -14.85 14.27 -19.61
C ALA A 498 -15.61 13.77 -18.37
N ARG A 499 -16.17 14.66 -17.54
CA ARG A 499 -16.85 14.30 -16.28
C ARG A 499 -17.93 13.23 -16.47
N ARG A 500 -18.74 13.34 -17.53
CA ARG A 500 -19.84 12.41 -17.85
C ARG A 500 -19.32 11.02 -18.20
N ASN A 501 -18.17 10.94 -18.86
CA ASN A 501 -17.61 9.72 -19.43
C ASN A 501 -17.31 8.67 -18.36
N LEU A 502 -16.95 9.10 -17.14
CA LEU A 502 -16.70 8.17 -16.03
C LEU A 502 -17.96 7.43 -15.56
N GLY A 503 -19.16 7.96 -15.85
CA GLY A 503 -20.41 7.25 -15.60
C GLY A 503 -20.46 5.89 -16.31
N LEU A 504 -19.80 5.76 -17.47
CA LEU A 504 -19.76 4.52 -18.24
C LEU A 504 -19.23 3.32 -17.43
N MET A 505 -18.36 3.52 -16.44
CA MET A 505 -17.90 2.43 -15.56
C MET A 505 -19.02 1.73 -14.79
N MET A 506 -20.15 2.42 -14.58
CA MET A 506 -21.32 1.89 -13.89
C MET A 506 -22.26 1.13 -14.84
N ARG A 507 -21.96 1.09 -16.14
CA ARG A 507 -22.81 0.45 -17.14
C ARG A 507 -22.76 -1.07 -17.01
N GLU A 508 -23.93 -1.68 -17.03
CA GLU A 508 -24.04 -3.13 -17.06
C GLU A 508 -23.43 -3.72 -18.34
N GLY A 509 -22.76 -4.87 -18.22
CA GLY A 509 -22.16 -5.57 -19.36
C GLY A 509 -20.84 -4.99 -19.89
N LEU A 510 -20.37 -3.86 -19.35
CA LEU A 510 -19.04 -3.34 -19.67
C LEU A 510 -17.94 -4.26 -19.13
N LEU A 511 -18.10 -4.69 -17.87
CA LEU A 511 -17.06 -5.35 -17.10
C LEU A 511 -16.89 -6.84 -17.49
N LYS A 512 -15.71 -7.19 -18.04
CA LYS A 512 -15.37 -8.53 -18.58
C LYS A 512 -14.05 -9.11 -18.03
N GLU A 513 -13.23 -9.75 -18.84
CA GLU A 513 -11.90 -10.27 -18.46
C GLU A 513 -10.81 -9.18 -18.61
N ASN A 514 -9.62 -9.41 -18.05
CA ASN A 514 -8.51 -8.44 -18.03
C ASN A 514 -7.17 -9.04 -18.51
N ILE A 515 -6.40 -8.22 -19.22
CA ILE A 515 -5.06 -8.53 -19.72
C ILE A 515 -4.15 -7.32 -19.43
N ASP A 516 -3.78 -7.21 -18.16
CA ASP A 516 -3.14 -6.03 -17.56
C ASP A 516 -1.80 -5.66 -18.21
N GLY A 517 -1.00 -6.66 -18.59
CA GLY A 517 0.30 -6.41 -19.23
C GLY A 517 0.18 -5.64 -20.56
N GLU A 518 -0.81 -5.99 -21.40
CA GLU A 518 -1.05 -5.23 -22.64
C GLU A 518 -1.66 -3.85 -22.37
N ALA A 519 -2.51 -3.74 -21.34
CA ALA A 519 -3.08 -2.46 -20.93
C ALA A 519 -2.00 -1.48 -20.43
N LEU A 520 -1.05 -1.96 -19.62
CA LEU A 520 0.10 -1.18 -19.15
C LEU A 520 0.98 -0.72 -20.30
N LEU A 521 1.31 -1.62 -21.24
CA LEU A 521 2.09 -1.25 -22.43
C LEU A 521 1.36 -0.23 -23.30
N TRP A 522 0.05 -0.39 -23.47
CA TRP A 522 -0.76 0.57 -24.22
C TRP A 522 -0.74 1.95 -23.56
N ALA A 523 -1.00 2.03 -22.26
CA ALA A 523 -1.00 3.29 -21.51
C ALA A 523 0.40 3.92 -21.47
N HIS A 524 1.44 3.12 -21.28
CA HIS A 524 2.85 3.55 -21.30
C HIS A 524 3.23 4.17 -22.66
N ASN A 525 2.92 3.49 -23.77
CA ASN A 525 3.24 4.00 -25.10
C ASN A 525 2.55 5.32 -25.42
N ARG A 526 1.31 5.51 -24.94
CA ARG A 526 0.62 6.80 -25.03
C ARG A 526 1.31 7.87 -24.21
N LEU A 527 1.69 7.52 -22.99
CA LEU A 527 2.33 8.44 -22.05
C LEU A 527 3.72 8.85 -22.49
N ILE A 528 4.53 7.96 -23.07
CA ILE A 528 5.90 8.28 -23.50
C ILE A 528 5.94 9.21 -24.72
N ALA A 529 4.89 9.18 -25.55
CA ALA A 529 4.72 10.09 -26.69
C ALA A 529 4.38 11.53 -26.28
N ARG A 530 4.12 11.78 -24.99
CA ARG A 530 3.78 13.10 -24.47
C ARG A 530 5.00 14.02 -24.34
N PRO A 531 4.85 15.33 -24.62
CA PRO A 531 5.95 16.30 -24.50
C PRO A 531 6.39 16.55 -23.06
N GLU A 532 5.52 16.33 -22.07
CA GLU A 532 5.81 16.62 -20.66
C GLU A 532 7.03 15.85 -20.15
N GLN A 533 7.98 16.51 -19.48
CA GLN A 533 9.21 15.91 -18.96
C GLN A 533 8.92 14.80 -17.95
N ARG A 534 8.04 15.08 -16.98
CA ARG A 534 7.71 14.13 -15.92
C ARG A 534 6.47 13.34 -16.26
N LYS A 535 6.60 12.01 -16.27
CA LYS A 535 5.55 11.09 -16.71
C LYS A 535 5.25 10.07 -15.62
N ILE A 536 4.02 10.09 -15.11
CA ILE A 536 3.57 9.18 -14.05
C ILE A 536 2.45 8.28 -14.60
N LEU A 537 2.61 6.97 -14.46
CA LEU A 537 1.62 5.96 -14.82
C LEU A 537 1.09 5.30 -13.55
N MET A 538 -0.22 5.38 -13.32
CA MET A 538 -0.88 4.85 -12.14
C MET A 538 -1.92 3.82 -12.52
N MET A 539 -1.68 2.56 -12.16
CA MET A 539 -2.61 1.45 -12.33
C MET A 539 -3.59 1.38 -11.15
N ILE A 540 -4.87 1.15 -11.41
CA ILE A 540 -5.89 0.90 -10.39
C ILE A 540 -6.59 -0.41 -10.74
N SER A 541 -6.30 -1.47 -9.98
CA SER A 541 -6.79 -2.83 -10.23
C SER A 541 -7.11 -3.55 -8.92
N ASP A 542 -7.93 -4.59 -8.99
CA ASP A 542 -8.24 -5.50 -7.90
C ASP A 542 -7.44 -6.81 -7.94
N GLY A 543 -6.41 -6.97 -8.77
CA GLY A 543 -5.46 -8.06 -8.59
C GLY A 543 -4.75 -8.58 -9.82
N ALA A 544 -4.86 -9.89 -10.04
CA ALA A 544 -4.11 -10.63 -11.05
C ALA A 544 -4.83 -10.66 -12.40
N PRO A 545 -4.11 -10.78 -13.52
CA PRO A 545 -4.70 -10.84 -14.85
C PRO A 545 -5.39 -12.19 -15.07
N VAL A 546 -6.65 -12.17 -15.53
CA VAL A 546 -7.46 -13.36 -15.78
C VAL A 546 -8.18 -13.25 -17.12
N ASP A 547 -7.82 -14.15 -18.04
CA ASP A 547 -8.54 -14.43 -19.30
C ASP A 547 -8.62 -15.94 -19.53
N ASP A 548 -9.81 -16.52 -19.38
CA ASP A 548 -10.07 -17.96 -19.45
C ASP A 548 -9.61 -18.54 -20.80
N SER A 549 -9.86 -17.82 -21.90
CA SER A 549 -9.55 -18.30 -23.23
C SER A 549 -8.05 -18.47 -23.43
N THR A 550 -7.27 -17.46 -23.06
CA THR A 550 -5.81 -17.47 -23.15
C THR A 550 -5.22 -18.47 -22.17
N LEU A 551 -5.69 -18.51 -20.92
CA LEU A 551 -5.18 -19.44 -19.90
C LEU A 551 -5.54 -20.91 -20.18
N SER A 552 -6.59 -21.19 -20.95
CA SER A 552 -6.98 -22.57 -21.31
C SER A 552 -6.02 -23.27 -22.28
N VAL A 553 -5.20 -22.51 -23.02
CA VAL A 553 -4.31 -23.03 -24.08
C VAL A 553 -2.84 -22.67 -23.89
N ASN A 554 -2.52 -22.02 -22.77
CA ASN A 554 -1.17 -21.63 -22.38
C ASN A 554 -0.93 -22.08 -20.92
N PRO A 555 0.31 -22.01 -20.40
CA PRO A 555 0.58 -22.27 -18.99
C PRO A 555 -0.26 -21.36 -18.05
N GLY A 556 -0.63 -21.87 -16.86
CA GLY A 556 -1.52 -21.16 -15.94
C GLY A 556 -1.00 -19.82 -15.41
N ASN A 557 0.31 -19.58 -15.49
CA ASN A 557 0.96 -18.32 -15.11
C ASN A 557 1.32 -17.43 -16.31
N TYR A 558 0.82 -17.73 -17.51
CA TYR A 558 1.22 -17.06 -18.75
C TYR A 558 0.97 -15.54 -18.74
N LEU A 559 -0.21 -15.12 -18.29
CA LEU A 559 -0.56 -13.69 -18.17
C LEU A 559 0.15 -13.01 -17.00
N GLU A 560 0.34 -13.72 -15.89
CA GLU A 560 1.07 -13.19 -14.73
C GLU A 560 2.54 -12.94 -15.08
N ARG A 561 3.19 -13.88 -15.77
CA ARG A 561 4.56 -13.75 -16.26
C ARG A 561 4.70 -12.55 -17.20
N HIS A 562 3.72 -12.36 -18.10
CA HIS A 562 3.69 -11.20 -18.97
C HIS A 562 3.56 -9.88 -18.18
N LEU A 563 2.64 -9.82 -17.22
CA LEU A 563 2.47 -8.64 -16.38
C LEU A 563 3.75 -8.28 -15.61
N ARG A 564 4.40 -9.26 -14.97
CA ARG A 564 5.66 -9.06 -14.25
C ARG A 564 6.76 -8.52 -15.16
N ALA A 565 6.91 -9.11 -16.34
CA ALA A 565 7.93 -8.67 -17.30
C ALA A 565 7.67 -7.24 -17.80
N VAL A 566 6.41 -6.86 -18.03
CA VAL A 566 6.04 -5.49 -18.42
C VAL A 566 6.33 -4.49 -17.29
N ILE A 567 5.97 -4.83 -16.05
CA ILE A 567 6.24 -3.98 -14.89
C ILE A 567 7.74 -3.76 -14.74
N GLU A 568 8.54 -4.84 -14.75
CA GLU A 568 10.00 -4.76 -14.66
C GLU A 568 10.59 -3.91 -15.77
N LEU A 569 10.10 -4.07 -17.00
CA LEU A 569 10.55 -3.29 -18.15
C LEU A 569 10.26 -1.79 -17.98
N ILE A 570 9.06 -1.43 -17.49
CA ILE A 570 8.69 -0.04 -17.23
C ILE A 570 9.51 0.54 -16.07
N GLU A 571 9.69 -0.20 -14.98
CA GLU A 571 10.39 0.29 -13.79
C GLU A 571 11.92 0.42 -14.01
N THR A 572 12.52 -0.43 -14.85
CA THR A 572 13.98 -0.47 -15.03
C THR A 572 14.47 0.26 -16.28
N ARG A 573 13.70 0.22 -17.38
CA ARG A 573 14.17 0.69 -18.71
C ARG A 573 13.42 1.91 -19.25
N SER A 574 12.44 2.44 -18.51
CA SER A 574 11.64 3.57 -18.95
C SER A 574 11.76 4.76 -17.98
N PRO A 575 11.69 6.01 -18.49
CA PRO A 575 11.64 7.20 -17.65
C PRO A 575 10.30 7.41 -16.95
N VAL A 576 9.28 6.60 -17.30
CA VAL A 576 7.94 6.66 -16.70
C VAL A 576 7.94 6.09 -15.29
N GLU A 577 7.39 6.86 -14.37
CA GLU A 577 7.18 6.48 -12.99
C GLU A 577 5.92 5.60 -12.85
N LEU A 578 6.09 4.30 -12.59
CA LEU A 578 4.98 3.37 -12.37
C LEU A 578 4.52 3.31 -10.91
N LEU A 579 3.21 3.29 -10.71
CA LEU A 579 2.51 3.18 -9.43
C LEU A 579 1.27 2.29 -9.56
N ALA A 580 0.87 1.67 -8.46
CA ALA A 580 -0.37 0.90 -8.40
C ALA A 580 -1.22 1.21 -7.16
N ILE A 581 -2.55 1.18 -7.34
CA ILE A 581 -3.55 1.23 -6.29
C ILE A 581 -4.36 -0.06 -6.36
N GLY A 582 -4.20 -0.91 -5.35
CA GLY A 582 -4.95 -2.14 -5.17
C GLY A 582 -6.32 -1.87 -4.55
N ILE A 583 -7.42 -2.18 -5.24
CA ILE A 583 -8.77 -2.05 -4.69
C ILE A 583 -9.18 -3.36 -4.02
N GLY A 584 -9.20 -3.36 -2.70
CA GLY A 584 -9.57 -4.53 -1.89
C GLY A 584 -8.59 -5.71 -1.95
N HIS A 585 -7.49 -5.57 -2.68
CA HIS A 585 -6.50 -6.62 -2.91
C HIS A 585 -5.08 -6.06 -2.88
N ASP A 586 -4.15 -6.89 -2.41
CA ASP A 586 -2.75 -6.52 -2.29
C ASP A 586 -1.99 -6.67 -3.62
N VAL A 587 -1.65 -5.54 -4.22
CA VAL A 587 -0.91 -5.46 -5.49
C VAL A 587 0.59 -5.25 -5.30
N THR A 588 1.09 -5.18 -4.05
CA THR A 588 2.53 -5.03 -3.73
C THR A 588 3.37 -6.21 -4.21
N ARG A 589 2.73 -7.35 -4.51
CA ARG A 589 3.35 -8.54 -5.10
C ARG A 589 3.87 -8.33 -6.53
N TYR A 590 3.35 -7.31 -7.21
CA TYR A 590 3.67 -7.01 -8.60
C TYR A 590 4.41 -5.68 -8.75
N TYR A 591 3.95 -4.64 -8.05
CA TYR A 591 4.47 -3.28 -8.22
C TYR A 591 5.31 -2.86 -7.02
N ARG A 592 6.47 -2.27 -7.28
CA ARG A 592 7.37 -1.79 -6.21
C ARG A 592 6.74 -0.64 -5.41
N ARG A 593 6.01 0.25 -6.10
CA ARG A 593 5.30 1.37 -5.50
C ARG A 593 3.80 1.14 -5.58
N ALA A 594 3.25 0.52 -4.53
CA ALA A 594 1.85 0.13 -4.46
C ALA A 594 1.18 0.57 -3.15
N VAL A 595 -0.10 0.88 -3.24
CA VAL A 595 -0.97 1.19 -2.09
C VAL A 595 -2.24 0.36 -2.20
N THR A 596 -2.65 -0.28 -1.12
CA THR A 596 -3.92 -1.01 -1.09
C THR A 596 -4.96 -0.19 -0.34
N ILE A 597 -6.13 -0.01 -0.94
CA ILE A 597 -7.28 0.68 -0.34
C ILE A 597 -8.51 -0.22 -0.36
N VAL A 598 -9.27 -0.22 0.72
CA VAL A 598 -10.56 -0.93 0.79
C VAL A 598 -11.71 0.03 0.48
N ASP A 599 -11.55 1.31 0.81
CA ASP A 599 -12.56 2.34 0.58
C ASP A 599 -11.97 3.64 -0.01
N ALA A 600 -12.82 4.40 -0.70
CA ALA A 600 -12.48 5.70 -1.24
C ALA A 600 -12.15 6.74 -0.16
N GLU A 601 -12.57 6.53 1.10
CA GLU A 601 -12.17 7.36 2.23
C GLU A 601 -10.71 7.13 2.64
N GLU A 602 -10.22 5.89 2.55
CA GLU A 602 -8.83 5.54 2.87
C GLU A 602 -7.85 6.12 1.85
N LEU A 603 -8.31 6.30 0.61
CA LEU A 603 -7.61 7.05 -0.43
C LEU A 603 -7.15 8.42 0.10
N ALA A 604 -7.96 9.08 0.93
CA ALA A 604 -7.60 10.39 1.47
C ALA A 604 -6.33 10.34 2.32
N GLY A 605 -6.27 9.40 3.26
CA GLY A 605 -5.11 9.24 4.14
C GLY A 605 -3.89 8.77 3.34
N ALA A 606 -4.06 7.66 2.63
CA ALA A 606 -2.98 6.98 1.93
C ALA A 606 -2.39 7.83 0.79
N MET A 607 -3.24 8.53 0.02
CA MET A 607 -2.75 9.35 -1.09
C MET A 607 -2.10 10.64 -0.64
N THR A 608 -2.43 11.21 0.52
CA THR A 608 -1.80 12.48 0.90
C THR A 608 -0.33 12.29 1.27
N GLU A 609 0.02 11.15 1.87
CA GLU A 609 1.41 10.81 2.19
C GLU A 609 2.15 10.31 0.95
N GLN A 610 1.55 9.38 0.20
CA GLN A 610 2.17 8.77 -0.98
C GLN A 610 2.23 9.72 -2.20
N LEU A 611 1.19 10.48 -2.52
CA LEU A 611 1.31 11.51 -3.58
C LEU A 611 2.27 12.62 -3.18
N ALA A 612 2.28 13.02 -1.90
CA ALA A 612 3.23 14.05 -1.48
C ALA A 612 4.68 13.56 -1.54
N SER A 613 4.96 12.30 -1.17
CA SER A 613 6.28 11.72 -1.35
C SER A 613 6.62 11.57 -2.84
N LEU A 614 5.64 11.20 -3.66
CA LEU A 614 5.81 11.12 -5.12
C LEU A 614 6.19 12.47 -5.70
N PHE A 615 5.54 13.57 -5.32
CA PHE A 615 5.93 14.90 -5.78
C PHE A 615 7.16 15.49 -5.08
N ALA A 616 7.68 14.86 -4.01
CA ALA A 616 8.85 15.34 -3.25
C ALA A 616 10.20 14.76 -3.70
N GLU A 617 10.23 13.61 -4.36
CA GLU A 617 11.48 13.01 -4.84
C GLU A 617 11.98 13.70 -6.12
N GLU A 618 12.72 14.81 -5.96
CA GLU A 618 13.39 15.51 -7.08
C GLU A 618 14.93 15.47 -7.05
N ASN A 619 15.60 14.92 -6.01
CA ASN A 619 17.02 15.27 -5.79
C ASN A 619 18.10 14.16 -5.91
N VAL A 620 17.77 12.91 -6.29
CA VAL A 620 18.79 11.83 -6.21
C VAL A 620 19.46 11.50 -7.56
N ARG A 621 18.89 11.88 -8.71
CA ARG A 621 19.45 11.50 -10.03
C ARG A 621 20.32 12.56 -10.73
N ASP A 622 20.23 13.84 -10.35
CA ASP A 622 21.02 14.90 -11.00
C ASP A 622 22.40 15.16 -10.37
N THR A 623 22.72 14.58 -9.21
CA THR A 623 24.01 14.80 -8.51
C THR A 623 25.15 13.88 -8.96
N ARG A 624 24.92 12.91 -9.87
CA ARG A 624 25.99 12.00 -10.37
C ARG A 624 26.53 12.33 -11.77
N ARG A 625 26.10 13.44 -12.38
CA ARG A 625 26.62 13.90 -13.69
C ARG A 625 26.98 15.38 -13.67
N GLY A 626 28.03 15.73 -12.93
CA GLY A 626 28.52 17.11 -12.90
C GLY A 626 29.78 17.27 -12.09
N GLY A 627 30.89 16.67 -12.54
CA GLY A 627 32.15 16.72 -11.78
C GLY A 627 33.38 16.19 -12.50
N TYR A 628 33.53 16.41 -13.81
CA TYR A 628 34.84 16.39 -14.46
C TYR A 628 35.15 17.79 -14.98
N ARG A 629 35.85 18.57 -14.16
CA ARG A 629 36.55 19.77 -14.63
C ARG A 629 37.81 19.32 -15.34
N ARG A 630 37.91 19.66 -16.64
CA ARG A 630 39.16 19.66 -17.41
C ARG A 630 40.18 20.55 -16.70
N ALA A 631 41.36 20.01 -16.45
CA ALA A 631 42.56 20.80 -16.22
C ALA A 631 43.06 21.32 -17.58
N GLY A 632 43.33 22.61 -17.64
CA GLY A 632 43.91 23.36 -18.75
C GLY A 632 44.32 24.71 -18.22
#